data_AF-A0A937UC79-F1
#
_entry.id   AF-A0A937UC79-F1
#
_cell.length_a   1.000
_cell.length_b   1.000
_cell.length_c   1.000
_cell.angle_alpha   90.00
_cell.angle_beta   90.00
_cell.angle_gamma   90.00
#
_symmetry.space_group_name_H-M   'P 1'
#
loop_
_entity.id
_entity.type
_entity.pdbx_description
1 polymer ?
#
loop_
_entity_poly.entity_id
_entity_poly.type
_entity_poly.pdbx_seq_one_letter_code
_entity_poly.pdbx_strand_id
1 'polypeptide(L)'
;MKPKLTVICISFLMALPIANATVSSRYTKQSAEWFRSEEGRRIADNVLTWQSPHGSWPKNGDTASKPYEGKKDKLKGTFDNGATTGELRFLARAFRTTRESRYQQAFLKGLDHIFTAQYSTGGWPQYYPLSKSYHRHITFNDNSMVRILEFLRDVSESPDYAFVQSDHRTAAKAAFDKGIQCILDCQIVVNGKRTAWCAQHDEVDLRPRSGRSYELESLSGGESASILRLLMSLDNPSPKIQRAIRAGAAWYESAKITGIRVERRQGGDRVVIEDPDGPPLWARFYEIETNRPFFCDRDGIRKYRFNDLKAERRNGYSWYGSWGKEVIKTYDTWKEQWLDTAESVSATEKPRILVLTDIENEPDDAMSMVRFLTYSNQFEIEGLVATTSIHQKDKTAAWRIKEIVEAYGKVRDNLDLHEPGYPKAEYLLSVIKEGRPACGMRAVGEGMDSSGSELLIAAVDRNDPRPLWVPVWGGPNVLAQALWKIRATRSPEALEKFVAKLRVYTISDQDDSGPWIRKTFPTLFYIASPGLHPGGAYHFATWSGISGDNFHARFTGADYSIVDNPWLDKNIRCKGPLGEQYPHMEYLMEGDTPSFLGMVNNGLNVSARPDWGGWGGRYEFYTPRKRKWHLEAETRPFWSNAVDEVLGVDGRWHTSNHATIWRWRAAYQNDFVARMDWTIKPHNAANHPPMPKLGHPAELTAKGGERVNLSAEGTTDPDGDAVSYEWFYYGEAGTFTVSNARSGQPLEIKSFDQPNAWFTVPTGRVMPPGTGTMHIILAVTDKGTPPLTRYQRVIVTVSP
;
A
#
# COMPACT_ATOMS: atom_id res chain seq x y z
N MET A 1 -34.48 -5.31 21.23
CA MET A 1 -34.98 -6.54 20.56
C MET A 1 -35.31 -6.20 19.11
N LYS A 2 -34.49 -6.65 18.17
CA LYS A 2 -34.73 -6.63 16.71
C LYS A 2 -34.32 -8.00 16.16
N PRO A 3 -35.10 -8.62 15.25
CA PRO A 3 -34.99 -10.04 14.96
C PRO A 3 -33.77 -10.35 14.08
N LYS A 4 -33.12 -11.48 14.35
CA LYS A 4 -32.08 -12.07 13.50
C LYS A 4 -32.75 -12.68 12.27
N LEU A 5 -32.45 -12.15 11.09
CA LEU A 5 -32.82 -12.75 9.81
C LEU A 5 -31.81 -13.89 9.50
N THR A 6 -32.26 -15.14 9.60
CA THR A 6 -31.51 -16.30 9.13
C THR A 6 -31.67 -16.40 7.61
N VAL A 7 -30.65 -16.00 6.86
CA VAL A 7 -30.59 -16.24 5.41
C VAL A 7 -30.05 -17.66 5.18
N ILE A 8 -30.93 -18.56 4.78
CA ILE A 8 -30.58 -19.91 4.30
C ILE A 8 -30.12 -19.77 2.84
N CYS A 9 -28.81 -19.71 2.61
CA CYS A 9 -28.24 -19.86 1.27
C CYS A 9 -28.27 -21.34 0.87
N ILE A 10 -29.27 -21.74 0.08
CA ILE A 10 -29.27 -23.01 -0.64
C ILE A 10 -28.21 -22.91 -1.75
N SER A 11 -27.02 -23.44 -1.48
CA SER A 11 -25.98 -23.61 -2.50
C SER A 11 -26.36 -24.82 -3.35
N PHE A 12 -26.58 -24.62 -4.65
CA PHE A 12 -26.65 -25.72 -5.61
C PHE A 12 -25.28 -26.40 -5.69
N LEU A 13 -25.09 -27.46 -4.87
CA LEU A 13 -23.99 -28.39 -5.04
C LEU A 13 -24.21 -29.16 -6.34
N MET A 14 -23.35 -28.93 -7.34
CA MET A 14 -23.14 -29.93 -8.37
C MET A 14 -22.69 -31.22 -7.68
N ALA A 15 -23.52 -32.26 -7.76
CA ALA A 15 -23.20 -33.58 -7.26
C ALA A 15 -22.01 -34.14 -8.05
N LEU A 16 -20.81 -34.00 -7.50
CA LEU A 16 -19.71 -34.91 -7.82
C LEU A 16 -20.14 -36.31 -7.35
N PRO A 17 -19.95 -37.37 -8.15
CA PRO A 17 -20.21 -38.71 -7.69
C PRO A 17 -19.39 -38.96 -6.41
N ILE A 18 -20.00 -39.64 -5.44
CA ILE A 18 -19.48 -39.91 -4.09
C ILE A 18 -18.05 -40.51 -4.12
N ALA A 19 -17.64 -41.11 -5.24
CA ALA A 19 -16.31 -41.64 -5.48
C ALA A 19 -15.16 -40.60 -5.58
N ASN A 20 -15.44 -39.30 -5.74
CA ASN A 20 -14.41 -38.25 -5.91
C ASN A 20 -14.20 -37.35 -4.67
N ALA A 21 -14.87 -37.63 -3.54
CA ALA A 21 -14.69 -36.86 -2.31
C ALA A 21 -13.39 -37.27 -1.59
N THR A 22 -12.48 -36.31 -1.35
CA THR A 22 -11.24 -36.55 -0.58
C THR A 22 -11.57 -37.03 0.84
N VAL A 23 -10.63 -37.72 1.50
CA VAL A 23 -10.83 -38.11 2.92
C VAL A 23 -11.16 -36.89 3.78
N SER A 24 -10.56 -35.75 3.47
CA SER A 24 -10.78 -34.50 4.19
C SER A 24 -12.24 -34.06 4.12
N SER A 25 -12.84 -34.06 2.93
CA SER A 25 -14.21 -33.57 2.76
C SER A 25 -15.24 -34.52 3.37
N ARG A 26 -14.94 -35.82 3.41
CA ARG A 26 -15.83 -36.84 4.01
C ARG A 26 -15.80 -36.85 5.54
N TYR A 27 -14.62 -36.71 6.15
CA TYR A 27 -14.47 -37.07 7.57
C TYR A 27 -13.91 -35.99 8.49
N THR A 28 -13.30 -34.89 8.00
CA THR A 28 -12.66 -33.89 8.88
C THR A 28 -13.65 -33.14 9.77
N LYS A 29 -14.93 -33.07 9.36
CA LYS A 29 -16.01 -32.42 10.12
C LYS A 29 -16.68 -33.32 11.16
N GLN A 30 -16.25 -34.59 11.29
CA GLN A 30 -16.77 -35.51 12.29
C GLN A 30 -16.43 -35.05 13.73
N SER A 31 -17.25 -35.50 14.69
CA SER A 31 -17.09 -35.10 16.10
C SER A 31 -15.83 -35.68 16.73
N ALA A 32 -15.43 -35.13 17.87
CA ALA A 32 -14.27 -35.63 18.61
C ALA A 32 -14.47 -37.09 19.09
N GLU A 33 -15.70 -37.45 19.45
CA GLU A 33 -16.12 -38.79 19.83
C GLU A 33 -15.98 -39.76 18.65
N TRP A 34 -16.37 -39.35 17.45
CA TRP A 34 -16.23 -40.17 16.24
C TRP A 34 -14.76 -40.53 15.96
N PHE A 35 -13.85 -39.56 16.05
CA PHE A 35 -12.40 -39.83 15.86
C PHE A 35 -11.82 -40.80 16.91
N ARG A 36 -12.43 -40.91 18.10
CA ARG A 36 -12.03 -41.86 19.16
C ARG A 36 -12.72 -43.21 19.05
N SER A 37 -13.77 -43.32 18.25
CA SER A 37 -14.47 -44.58 17.99
C SER A 37 -13.61 -45.56 17.20
N GLU A 38 -14.02 -46.83 17.21
CA GLU A 38 -13.38 -47.88 16.40
C GLU A 38 -13.40 -47.51 14.92
N GLU A 39 -14.51 -46.98 14.42
CA GLU A 39 -14.66 -46.57 13.03
C GLU A 39 -13.73 -45.43 12.63
N GLY A 40 -13.62 -44.39 13.47
CA GLY A 40 -12.72 -43.26 13.24
C GLY A 40 -11.25 -43.68 13.21
N ARG A 41 -10.84 -44.55 14.14
CA ARG A 41 -9.49 -45.13 14.16
C ARG A 41 -9.23 -46.01 12.93
N ARG A 42 -10.18 -46.87 12.56
CA ARG A 42 -10.09 -47.73 11.38
C ARG A 42 -9.87 -46.92 10.10
N ILE A 43 -10.62 -45.84 9.91
CA ILE A 43 -10.44 -44.95 8.75
C ILE A 43 -9.08 -44.25 8.79
N ALA A 44 -8.64 -43.75 9.95
CA ALA A 44 -7.33 -43.12 10.06
C ALA A 44 -6.18 -44.11 9.79
N ASP A 45 -6.32 -45.35 10.24
CA ASP A 45 -5.34 -46.42 10.02
C ASP A 45 -5.29 -46.82 8.55
N ASN A 46 -6.44 -46.87 7.87
CA ASN A 46 -6.46 -47.02 6.42
C ASN A 46 -5.64 -45.91 5.75
N VAL A 47 -5.93 -44.64 6.05
CA VAL A 47 -5.22 -43.48 5.47
C VAL A 47 -3.70 -43.58 5.64
N LEU A 48 -3.22 -44.03 6.82
CA LEU A 48 -1.80 -44.23 7.07
C LEU A 48 -1.15 -45.26 6.14
N THR A 49 -1.86 -46.34 5.79
CA THR A 49 -1.31 -47.37 4.88
C THR A 49 -1.09 -46.84 3.46
N TRP A 50 -1.83 -45.80 3.06
CA TRP A 50 -1.73 -45.14 1.75
C TRP A 50 -0.69 -44.00 1.69
N GLN A 51 0.11 -43.77 2.75
CA GLN A 51 1.19 -42.80 2.69
C GLN A 51 2.39 -43.38 1.92
N SER A 52 2.85 -42.68 0.88
CA SER A 52 4.03 -43.09 0.10
C SER A 52 5.32 -43.06 0.95
N PRO A 53 6.39 -43.72 0.50
CA PRO A 53 7.70 -43.62 1.14
C PRO A 53 8.19 -42.17 1.28
N HIS A 54 7.77 -41.28 0.39
CA HIS A 54 8.14 -39.86 0.43
C HIS A 54 7.23 -39.00 1.30
N GLY A 55 6.04 -39.47 1.70
CA GLY A 55 5.14 -38.74 2.60
C GLY A 55 3.83 -38.24 1.97
N SER A 56 3.64 -38.41 0.66
CA SER A 56 2.47 -37.99 -0.12
C SER A 56 1.41 -39.10 -0.30
N TRP A 57 0.21 -38.75 -0.75
CA TRP A 57 -0.89 -39.70 -1.07
C TRP A 57 -1.28 -39.69 -2.54
N PRO A 58 -1.82 -40.80 -3.08
CA PRO A 58 -2.29 -40.87 -4.46
C PRO A 58 -3.61 -40.11 -4.64
N LYS A 59 -3.85 -39.58 -5.84
CA LYS A 59 -5.16 -39.02 -6.22
C LYS A 59 -6.14 -40.11 -6.65
N ASN A 60 -7.44 -39.81 -6.54
CA ASN A 60 -8.56 -40.62 -7.03
C ASN A 60 -8.61 -42.07 -6.49
N GLY A 61 -7.87 -42.36 -5.41
CA GLY A 61 -7.99 -43.59 -4.64
C GLY A 61 -8.80 -43.35 -3.38
N ASP A 62 -9.65 -44.29 -2.99
CA ASP A 62 -10.33 -44.22 -1.70
C ASP A 62 -9.36 -44.63 -0.57
N THR A 63 -8.62 -43.65 -0.07
CA THR A 63 -7.63 -43.82 1.01
C THR A 63 -8.26 -44.14 2.37
N ALA A 64 -9.59 -44.07 2.49
CA ALA A 64 -10.30 -44.19 3.76
C ALA A 64 -11.01 -45.53 3.93
N SER A 65 -11.55 -46.10 2.84
CA SER A 65 -12.45 -47.27 2.95
C SER A 65 -11.73 -48.58 3.22
N LYS A 66 -10.52 -48.77 2.67
CA LYS A 66 -9.74 -50.01 2.81
C LYS A 66 -8.24 -49.73 2.97
N PRO A 67 -7.47 -50.61 3.63
CA PRO A 67 -6.01 -50.52 3.66
C PRO A 67 -5.38 -50.64 2.26
N TYR A 68 -4.18 -50.10 2.09
CA TYR A 68 -3.37 -50.33 0.90
C TYR A 68 -2.71 -51.71 0.94
N GLU A 69 -3.08 -52.58 0.01
CA GLU A 69 -2.57 -53.96 -0.09
C GLU A 69 -1.41 -54.10 -1.10
N GLY A 70 -1.04 -53.02 -1.80
CA GLY A 70 0.03 -53.03 -2.79
C GLY A 70 1.43 -52.84 -2.18
N LYS A 71 2.47 -52.91 -3.03
CA LYS A 71 3.85 -52.65 -2.61
C LYS A 71 4.07 -51.15 -2.40
N LYS A 72 4.49 -50.74 -1.19
CA LYS A 72 4.64 -49.31 -0.82
C LYS A 72 5.60 -48.53 -1.73
N ASP A 73 6.65 -49.15 -2.26
CA ASP A 73 7.60 -48.52 -3.20
C ASP A 73 6.96 -48.19 -4.56
N LYS A 74 5.82 -48.80 -4.90
CA LYS A 74 5.05 -48.51 -6.10
C LYS A 74 3.98 -47.44 -5.90
N LEU A 75 3.76 -47.01 -4.67
CA LEU A 75 2.76 -46.00 -4.35
C LEU A 75 3.26 -44.60 -4.71
N LYS A 76 2.68 -44.01 -5.75
CA LYS A 76 3.02 -42.67 -6.23
C LYS A 76 2.02 -41.66 -5.72
N GLY A 77 2.46 -40.75 -4.86
CA GLY A 77 1.63 -39.63 -4.41
C GLY A 77 1.76 -38.39 -5.29
N THR A 78 0.86 -37.44 -5.05
CA THR A 78 0.68 -36.22 -5.85
C THR A 78 0.03 -35.13 -5.00
N PHE A 79 0.06 -33.90 -5.49
CA PHE A 79 -0.68 -32.77 -4.90
C PHE A 79 -1.99 -32.47 -5.67
N ASP A 80 -2.21 -33.18 -6.77
CA ASP A 80 -3.37 -33.00 -7.66
C ASP A 80 -4.68 -33.45 -7.00
N ASN A 81 -5.80 -32.84 -7.38
CA ASN A 81 -7.15 -33.15 -6.86
C ASN A 81 -7.30 -33.10 -5.33
N GLY A 82 -6.38 -32.43 -4.61
CA GLY A 82 -6.40 -32.35 -3.15
C GLY A 82 -5.82 -33.55 -2.43
N ALA A 83 -5.17 -34.46 -3.15
CA ALA A 83 -4.35 -35.49 -2.54
C ALA A 83 -3.21 -34.85 -1.74
N THR A 84 -2.76 -35.56 -0.72
CA THR A 84 -1.75 -35.13 0.26
C THR A 84 -2.24 -34.06 1.21
N THR A 85 -2.65 -32.87 0.74
CA THR A 85 -3.14 -31.80 1.65
C THR A 85 -4.43 -32.19 2.36
N GLY A 86 -5.32 -32.93 1.70
CA GLY A 86 -6.55 -33.45 2.32
C GLY A 86 -6.26 -34.48 3.41
N GLU A 87 -5.42 -35.47 3.12
CA GLU A 87 -5.00 -36.48 4.08
C GLU A 87 -4.27 -35.87 5.27
N LEU A 88 -3.40 -34.88 5.05
CA LEU A 88 -2.70 -34.17 6.11
C LEU A 88 -3.66 -33.42 7.04
N ARG A 89 -4.67 -32.72 6.51
CA ARG A 89 -5.70 -32.06 7.32
C ARG A 89 -6.49 -33.06 8.17
N PHE A 90 -6.84 -34.20 7.59
CA PHE A 90 -7.52 -35.27 8.31
C PHE A 90 -6.64 -35.86 9.43
N LEU A 91 -5.37 -36.15 9.16
CA LEU A 91 -4.43 -36.69 10.15
C LEU A 91 -4.13 -35.69 11.27
N ALA A 92 -4.02 -34.40 10.97
CA ALA A 92 -3.90 -33.36 11.99
C ALA A 92 -5.11 -33.35 12.93
N ARG A 93 -6.33 -33.45 12.38
CA ARG A 93 -7.56 -33.53 13.19
C ARG A 93 -7.62 -34.80 14.03
N ALA A 94 -7.23 -35.95 13.46
CA ALA A 94 -7.14 -37.21 14.18
C ALA A 94 -6.17 -37.10 15.36
N PHE A 95 -4.94 -36.62 15.11
CA PHE A 95 -3.92 -36.44 16.16
C PHE A 95 -4.38 -35.53 17.29
N ARG A 96 -4.95 -34.36 16.99
CA ARG A 96 -5.41 -33.42 18.02
C ARG A 96 -6.45 -34.03 18.95
N THR A 97 -7.22 -34.99 18.44
CA THR A 97 -8.35 -35.59 19.15
C THR A 97 -7.94 -36.84 19.93
N THR A 98 -7.12 -37.70 19.33
CA THR A 98 -6.72 -39.00 19.89
C THR A 98 -5.37 -38.95 20.60
N ARG A 99 -4.51 -37.99 20.26
CA ARG A 99 -3.11 -37.85 20.71
C ARG A 99 -2.20 -39.02 20.32
N GLU A 100 -2.61 -39.81 19.32
CA GLU A 100 -1.80 -40.94 18.83
C GLU A 100 -0.63 -40.47 17.95
N SER A 101 0.60 -40.71 18.41
CA SER A 101 1.84 -40.21 17.80
C SER A 101 2.02 -40.62 16.34
N ARG A 102 1.51 -41.78 15.92
CA ARG A 102 1.56 -42.25 14.52
C ARG A 102 0.91 -41.28 13.53
N TYR A 103 -0.17 -40.60 13.94
CA TYR A 103 -0.83 -39.61 13.09
C TYR A 103 0.00 -38.33 12.95
N GLN A 104 0.67 -37.90 14.04
CA GLN A 104 1.60 -36.77 14.00
C GLN A 104 2.83 -37.08 13.15
N GLN A 105 3.41 -38.29 13.27
CA GLN A 105 4.57 -38.71 12.49
C GLN A 105 4.26 -38.73 10.99
N ALA A 106 3.11 -39.30 10.61
CA ALA A 106 2.67 -39.29 9.22
C ALA A 106 2.38 -37.86 8.72
N PHE A 107 1.80 -37.00 9.57
CA PHE A 107 1.58 -35.60 9.25
C PHE A 107 2.90 -34.87 8.95
N LEU A 108 3.87 -34.95 9.87
CA LEU A 108 5.16 -34.27 9.72
C LEU A 108 5.89 -34.76 8.47
N LYS A 109 5.90 -36.07 8.22
CA LYS A 109 6.49 -36.64 7.01
C LYS A 109 5.90 -36.07 5.72
N GLY A 110 4.58 -35.86 5.66
CA GLY A 110 3.95 -35.25 4.48
C GLY A 110 4.14 -33.73 4.40
N LEU A 111 4.28 -33.04 5.54
CA LEU A 111 4.65 -31.63 5.58
C LEU A 111 6.08 -31.42 5.04
N ASP A 112 7.04 -32.23 5.49
CA ASP A 112 8.43 -32.20 5.00
C ASP A 112 8.52 -32.51 3.51
N HIS A 113 7.64 -33.40 3.03
CA HIS A 113 7.52 -33.69 1.60
C HIS A 113 7.09 -32.45 0.79
N ILE A 114 6.15 -31.66 1.30
CA ILE A 114 5.73 -30.40 0.66
C ILE A 114 6.90 -29.42 0.61
N PHE A 115 7.68 -29.28 1.68
CA PHE A 115 8.88 -28.42 1.68
C PHE A 115 9.91 -28.89 0.68
N THR A 116 10.18 -30.19 0.64
CA THR A 116 11.16 -30.81 -0.26
C THR A 116 10.76 -30.63 -1.73
N ALA A 117 9.46 -30.64 -2.02
CA ALA A 117 8.95 -30.50 -3.38
C ALA A 117 8.92 -29.05 -3.91
N GLN A 118 9.13 -28.03 -3.06
CA GLN A 118 9.08 -26.64 -3.48
C GLN A 118 10.31 -26.27 -4.31
N TYR A 119 10.09 -25.67 -5.47
CA TYR A 119 11.18 -25.17 -6.32
C TYR A 119 11.93 -23.99 -5.71
N SER A 120 13.15 -23.75 -6.20
CA SER A 120 13.91 -22.55 -5.86
C SER A 120 13.17 -21.26 -6.25
N THR A 121 12.34 -21.32 -7.28
CA THR A 121 11.43 -20.24 -7.74
C THR A 121 10.15 -20.12 -6.92
N GLY A 122 9.87 -21.06 -6.02
CA GLY A 122 8.74 -21.01 -5.07
C GLY A 122 7.49 -21.79 -5.47
N GLY A 123 7.38 -22.28 -6.70
CA GLY A 123 6.26 -23.10 -7.15
C GLY A 123 6.36 -24.57 -6.75
N TRP A 124 5.30 -25.34 -7.03
CA TRP A 124 5.26 -26.79 -6.78
C TRP A 124 4.92 -27.58 -8.05
N PRO A 125 5.54 -28.76 -8.24
CA PRO A 125 5.16 -29.70 -9.29
C PRO A 125 3.81 -30.36 -8.99
N GLN A 126 3.21 -31.02 -9.99
CA GLN A 126 2.02 -31.85 -9.75
C GLN A 126 2.39 -33.15 -9.00
N TYR A 127 3.57 -33.71 -9.28
CA TYR A 127 4.10 -34.92 -8.66
C TYR A 127 5.54 -34.68 -8.18
N TYR A 128 5.88 -35.21 -7.01
CA TYR A 128 7.25 -35.26 -6.52
C TYR A 128 7.56 -36.66 -5.95
N PRO A 129 8.71 -37.29 -6.29
CA PRO A 129 9.79 -36.82 -7.17
C PRO A 129 9.39 -36.54 -8.62
N LEU A 130 10.18 -35.71 -9.29
CA LEU A 130 9.85 -35.17 -10.60
C LEU A 130 9.83 -36.23 -11.71
N SER A 131 8.92 -36.04 -12.67
CA SER A 131 8.90 -36.80 -13.92
C SER A 131 9.47 -35.96 -15.07
N LYS A 132 9.75 -36.59 -16.22
CA LYS A 132 10.13 -35.88 -17.45
C LYS A 132 8.94 -35.27 -18.22
N SER A 133 7.71 -35.51 -17.78
CA SER A 133 6.48 -34.99 -18.42
C SER A 133 6.04 -33.66 -17.79
N TYR A 134 4.92 -33.09 -18.26
CA TYR A 134 4.36 -31.81 -17.81
C TYR A 134 4.13 -31.75 -16.29
N HIS A 135 4.03 -32.90 -15.62
CA HIS A 135 3.89 -33.01 -14.16
C HIS A 135 5.02 -32.31 -13.36
N ARG A 136 6.15 -31.99 -13.99
CA ARG A 136 7.23 -31.20 -13.38
C ARG A 136 6.89 -29.71 -13.26
N HIS A 137 6.03 -29.17 -14.11
CA HIS A 137 5.77 -27.75 -14.14
C HIS A 137 5.12 -27.24 -12.86
N ILE A 138 5.29 -25.95 -12.57
CA ILE A 138 4.54 -25.24 -11.53
C ILE A 138 3.06 -25.42 -11.86
N THR A 139 2.33 -26.08 -10.97
CA THR A 139 0.98 -26.58 -11.27
C THR A 139 -0.07 -25.81 -10.50
N PHE A 140 -0.74 -24.89 -11.19
CA PHE A 140 -1.97 -24.25 -10.70
C PHE A 140 -3.21 -25.11 -10.98
N ASN A 141 -3.16 -25.96 -12.00
CA ASN A 141 -4.23 -26.86 -12.42
C ASN A 141 -4.90 -27.60 -11.24
N ASP A 142 -6.23 -27.64 -11.29
CA ASP A 142 -7.11 -28.21 -10.26
C ASP A 142 -6.80 -27.66 -8.86
N ASN A 143 -6.39 -26.39 -8.81
CA ASN A 143 -5.98 -25.64 -7.62
C ASN A 143 -4.82 -26.28 -6.81
N SER A 144 -3.97 -27.09 -7.43
CA SER A 144 -2.93 -27.86 -6.72
C SER A 144 -2.03 -26.96 -5.88
N MET A 145 -1.37 -25.97 -6.48
CA MET A 145 -0.51 -25.03 -5.74
C MET A 145 -1.29 -24.14 -4.77
N VAL A 146 -2.50 -23.69 -5.12
CA VAL A 146 -3.34 -22.86 -4.23
C VAL A 146 -3.68 -23.63 -2.95
N ARG A 147 -4.04 -24.91 -3.03
CA ARG A 147 -4.34 -25.76 -1.87
C ARG A 147 -3.13 -26.01 -0.99
N ILE A 148 -1.94 -26.16 -1.59
CA ILE A 148 -0.68 -26.23 -0.83
C ILE A 148 -0.48 -24.94 -0.06
N LEU A 149 -0.63 -23.77 -0.71
CA LEU A 149 -0.47 -22.47 -0.07
C LEU A 149 -1.47 -22.26 1.07
N GLU A 150 -2.75 -22.55 0.87
CA GLU A 150 -3.75 -22.48 1.94
C GLU A 150 -3.41 -23.41 3.11
N PHE A 151 -2.91 -24.63 2.82
CA PHE A 151 -2.46 -25.56 3.86
C PHE A 151 -1.23 -25.04 4.62
N LEU A 152 -0.24 -24.49 3.93
CA LEU A 152 0.95 -23.92 4.56
C LEU A 152 0.62 -22.69 5.42
N ARG A 153 -0.27 -21.82 4.95
CA ARG A 153 -0.81 -20.70 5.74
C ARG A 153 -1.45 -21.22 7.02
N ASP A 154 -2.34 -22.21 6.92
CA ASP A 154 -2.99 -22.80 8.09
C ASP A 154 -2.00 -23.42 9.08
N VAL A 155 -0.99 -24.17 8.60
CA VAL A 155 0.05 -24.73 9.46
C VAL A 155 0.84 -23.63 10.16
N SER A 156 1.12 -22.52 9.47
CA SER A 156 1.89 -21.42 10.04
C SER A 156 1.09 -20.61 11.06
N GLU A 157 -0.21 -20.38 10.84
CA GLU A 157 -0.99 -19.38 11.58
C GLU A 157 -2.05 -19.99 12.50
N SER A 158 -2.70 -21.08 12.12
CA SER A 158 -3.85 -21.60 12.87
C SER A 158 -3.44 -22.30 14.17
N PRO A 159 -4.17 -22.06 15.29
CA PRO A 159 -3.93 -22.78 16.55
C PRO A 159 -4.18 -24.29 16.43
N ASP A 160 -4.90 -24.72 15.39
CA ASP A 160 -5.13 -26.12 15.09
C ASP A 160 -3.82 -26.90 14.87
N TYR A 161 -2.76 -26.23 14.43
CA TYR A 161 -1.46 -26.84 14.18
C TYR A 161 -0.43 -26.52 15.28
N ALA A 162 -0.87 -26.11 16.47
CA ALA A 162 0.02 -25.82 17.61
C ALA A 162 0.90 -27.01 18.05
N PHE A 163 0.59 -28.23 17.61
CA PHE A 163 1.44 -29.40 17.84
C PHE A 163 2.63 -29.53 16.89
N VAL A 164 2.69 -28.71 15.85
CA VAL A 164 3.82 -28.61 14.92
C VAL A 164 4.86 -27.69 15.55
N GLN A 165 6.13 -28.13 15.55
CA GLN A 165 7.23 -27.37 16.14
C GLN A 165 7.40 -25.99 15.47
N SER A 166 7.89 -25.01 16.23
CA SER A 166 8.10 -23.62 15.78
C SER A 166 8.86 -23.52 14.46
N ASP A 167 9.88 -24.36 14.27
CA ASP A 167 10.76 -24.31 13.11
C ASP A 167 10.02 -24.76 11.85
N HIS A 168 9.17 -25.79 11.95
CA HIS A 168 8.33 -26.26 10.85
C HIS A 168 7.22 -25.25 10.51
N ARG A 169 6.66 -24.56 11.51
CA ARG A 169 5.68 -23.48 11.28
C ARG A 169 6.33 -22.27 10.59
N THR A 170 7.56 -21.95 10.97
CA THR A 170 8.37 -20.91 10.33
C THR A 170 8.72 -21.29 8.89
N ALA A 171 9.14 -22.54 8.65
CA ALA A 171 9.37 -23.07 7.31
C ALA A 171 8.09 -23.05 6.45
N ALA A 172 6.92 -23.36 7.04
CA ALA A 172 5.63 -23.25 6.36
C ALA A 172 5.32 -21.81 5.94
N LYS A 173 5.56 -20.83 6.81
CA LYS A 173 5.39 -19.40 6.48
C LYS A 173 6.33 -18.97 5.36
N ALA A 174 7.61 -19.35 5.45
CA ALA A 174 8.61 -19.02 4.43
C ALA A 174 8.26 -19.65 3.07
N ALA A 175 7.83 -20.92 3.06
CA ALA A 175 7.38 -21.60 1.85
C ALA A 175 6.12 -20.95 1.26
N PHE A 176 5.16 -20.53 2.10
CA PHE A 176 3.98 -19.78 1.68
C PHE A 176 4.37 -18.46 0.99
N ASP A 177 5.19 -17.64 1.65
CA ASP A 177 5.62 -16.33 1.13
C ASP A 177 6.34 -16.48 -0.21
N LYS A 178 7.20 -17.49 -0.32
CA LYS A 178 7.92 -17.80 -1.56
C LYS A 178 6.98 -18.23 -2.69
N GLY A 179 5.92 -18.98 -2.38
CA GLY A 179 4.92 -19.35 -3.35
C GLY A 179 3.98 -18.21 -3.76
N ILE A 180 3.68 -17.25 -2.87
CA ILE A 180 3.03 -15.99 -3.25
C ILE A 180 3.92 -15.21 -4.22
N GLN A 181 5.23 -15.12 -3.95
CA GLN A 181 6.16 -14.46 -4.86
C GLN A 181 6.19 -15.14 -6.24
N CYS A 182 6.20 -16.48 -6.28
CA CYS A 182 6.10 -17.27 -7.51
C CYS A 182 4.82 -16.97 -8.30
N ILE A 183 3.66 -16.87 -7.63
CA ILE A 183 2.39 -16.48 -8.27
C ILE A 183 2.56 -15.12 -8.97
N LEU A 184 3.11 -14.12 -8.27
CA LEU A 184 3.26 -12.77 -8.85
C LEU A 184 4.20 -12.76 -10.07
N ASP A 185 5.24 -13.60 -10.06
CA ASP A 185 6.21 -13.66 -11.15
C ASP A 185 5.71 -14.51 -12.33
N CYS A 186 4.80 -15.47 -12.09
CA CYS A 186 4.11 -16.21 -13.14
C CYS A 186 2.96 -15.42 -13.81
N GLN A 187 2.56 -14.25 -13.29
CA GLN A 187 1.44 -13.51 -13.88
C GLN A 187 1.78 -13.06 -15.30
N ILE A 188 0.94 -13.45 -16.26
CA ILE A 188 1.21 -13.23 -17.68
C ILE A 188 1.06 -11.74 -18.00
N VAL A 189 2.01 -11.22 -18.79
CA VAL A 189 2.02 -9.83 -19.25
C VAL A 189 1.88 -9.81 -20.77
N VAL A 190 0.85 -9.13 -21.26
CA VAL A 190 0.52 -8.99 -22.68
C VAL A 190 0.56 -7.52 -23.01
N ASN A 191 1.41 -7.11 -23.96
CA ASN A 191 1.57 -5.70 -24.35
C ASN A 191 1.76 -4.74 -23.15
N GLY A 192 2.61 -5.16 -22.19
CA GLY A 192 2.89 -4.40 -20.96
C GLY A 192 1.80 -4.45 -19.88
N LYS A 193 0.64 -5.07 -20.14
CA LYS A 193 -0.46 -5.21 -19.19
C LYS A 193 -0.47 -6.59 -18.55
N ARG A 194 -0.49 -6.64 -17.21
CA ARG A 194 -0.71 -7.89 -16.45
C ARG A 194 -2.13 -8.40 -16.73
N THR A 195 -2.27 -9.72 -16.79
CA THR A 195 -3.55 -10.39 -17.04
C THR A 195 -3.80 -11.45 -15.98
N ALA A 196 -3.76 -12.72 -16.35
CA ALA A 196 -4.08 -13.89 -15.54
C ALA A 196 -2.91 -14.88 -15.55
N TRP A 197 -3.18 -16.15 -15.24
CA TRP A 197 -2.17 -17.22 -15.19
C TRP A 197 -2.54 -18.37 -16.12
N CYS A 198 -1.54 -19.12 -16.56
CA CYS A 198 -1.75 -20.41 -17.21
C CYS A 198 -2.01 -21.48 -16.14
N ALA A 199 -2.63 -22.59 -16.54
CA ALA A 199 -2.83 -23.73 -15.64
C ALA A 199 -1.49 -24.37 -15.20
N GLN A 200 -0.43 -24.21 -16.02
CA GLN A 200 0.92 -24.65 -15.72
C GLN A 200 1.95 -23.62 -16.21
N HIS A 201 3.04 -23.48 -15.44
CA HIS A 201 4.19 -22.63 -15.76
C HIS A 201 5.49 -23.40 -15.61
N ASP A 202 6.49 -23.07 -16.43
CA ASP A 202 7.83 -23.65 -16.32
C ASP A 202 8.44 -23.33 -14.95
N GLU A 203 9.06 -24.32 -14.31
CA GLU A 203 9.63 -24.13 -12.98
C GLU A 203 10.93 -23.32 -12.95
N VAL A 204 11.55 -23.11 -14.11
CA VAL A 204 12.81 -22.37 -14.25
C VAL A 204 12.54 -20.96 -14.75
N ASP A 205 11.86 -20.83 -15.90
CA ASP A 205 11.67 -19.54 -16.56
C ASP A 205 10.29 -18.89 -16.33
N LEU A 206 9.41 -19.57 -15.60
CA LEU A 206 8.08 -19.10 -15.19
C LEU A 206 7.11 -18.82 -16.34
N ARG A 207 7.47 -19.14 -17.59
CA ARG A 207 6.59 -18.93 -18.74
C ARG A 207 5.48 -19.98 -18.79
N PRO A 208 4.31 -19.66 -19.38
CA PRO A 208 3.24 -20.62 -19.60
C PRO A 208 3.72 -21.89 -20.30
N ARG A 209 3.17 -23.04 -19.89
CA ARG A 209 3.42 -24.36 -20.50
C ARG A 209 2.11 -25.11 -20.69
N SER A 210 2.05 -25.92 -21.74
CA SER A 210 0.98 -26.90 -21.93
C SER A 210 0.98 -27.98 -20.84
N GLY A 211 -0.21 -28.50 -20.54
CA GLY A 211 -0.45 -29.71 -19.75
C GLY A 211 -0.67 -30.93 -20.64
N ARG A 212 -1.87 -31.53 -20.57
CA ARG A 212 -2.29 -32.61 -21.48
C ARG A 212 -2.44 -32.07 -22.91
N SER A 213 -2.59 -32.96 -23.89
CA SER A 213 -2.70 -32.54 -25.31
C SER A 213 -3.85 -31.56 -25.59
N TYR A 214 -4.86 -31.49 -24.73
CA TYR A 214 -5.99 -30.57 -24.83
C TYR A 214 -5.93 -29.38 -23.84
N GLU A 215 -4.78 -29.15 -23.21
CA GLU A 215 -4.53 -28.07 -22.24
C GLU A 215 -3.31 -27.28 -22.69
N LEU A 216 -3.50 -26.41 -23.69
CA LEU A 216 -2.42 -25.67 -24.33
C LEU A 216 -2.00 -24.44 -23.51
N GLU A 217 -0.84 -23.85 -23.85
CA GLU A 217 -0.43 -22.55 -23.28
C GLU A 217 -1.54 -21.51 -23.50
N SER A 218 -2.00 -20.91 -22.40
CA SER A 218 -3.18 -20.07 -22.39
C SER A 218 -3.27 -19.23 -21.12
N LEU A 219 -4.16 -18.25 -21.15
CA LEU A 219 -4.72 -17.65 -19.94
C LEU A 219 -5.86 -18.56 -19.46
N SER A 220 -5.76 -19.07 -18.24
CA SER A 220 -6.74 -19.99 -17.67
C SER A 220 -7.84 -19.25 -16.92
N GLY A 221 -9.08 -19.31 -17.42
CA GLY A 221 -10.24 -18.75 -16.72
C GLY A 221 -10.67 -19.52 -15.48
N GLY A 222 -10.27 -20.80 -15.37
CA GLY A 222 -10.55 -21.63 -14.20
C GLY A 222 -9.55 -21.40 -13.06
N GLU A 223 -8.27 -21.66 -13.33
CA GLU A 223 -7.26 -21.70 -12.28
C GLU A 223 -6.90 -20.30 -11.74
N SER A 224 -6.98 -19.28 -12.59
CA SER A 224 -6.73 -17.89 -12.18
C SER A 224 -7.72 -17.37 -11.14
N ALA A 225 -8.92 -17.96 -11.05
CA ALA A 225 -9.95 -17.51 -10.12
C ALA A 225 -9.54 -17.79 -8.68
N SER A 226 -9.03 -18.99 -8.43
CA SER A 226 -8.56 -19.39 -7.09
C SER A 226 -7.27 -18.67 -6.71
N ILE A 227 -6.39 -18.40 -7.68
CA ILE A 227 -5.19 -17.59 -7.46
C ILE A 227 -5.59 -16.18 -7.00
N LEU A 228 -6.50 -15.51 -7.72
CA LEU A 228 -6.96 -14.18 -7.34
C LEU A 228 -7.66 -14.17 -6.00
N ARG A 229 -8.51 -15.16 -5.71
CA ARG A 229 -9.17 -15.27 -4.41
C ARG A 229 -8.17 -15.49 -3.27
N LEU A 230 -7.11 -16.28 -3.49
CA LEU A 230 -6.03 -16.42 -2.50
C LEU A 230 -5.34 -15.07 -2.28
N LEU A 231 -4.94 -14.37 -3.33
CA LEU A 231 -4.29 -13.06 -3.23
C LEU A 231 -5.19 -12.01 -2.53
N MET A 232 -6.49 -11.99 -2.84
CA MET A 232 -7.46 -11.10 -2.19
C MET A 232 -7.73 -11.47 -0.74
N SER A 233 -7.45 -12.72 -0.33
CA SER A 233 -7.57 -13.15 1.07
C SER A 233 -6.35 -12.81 1.93
N LEU A 234 -5.31 -12.20 1.35
CA LEU A 234 -4.13 -11.79 2.11
C LEU A 234 -4.43 -10.52 2.89
N ASP A 235 -4.09 -10.52 4.18
CA ASP A 235 -4.15 -9.32 5.00
C ASP A 235 -3.05 -8.34 4.56
N ASN A 236 -3.41 -7.06 4.43
CA ASN A 236 -2.51 -5.97 4.04
C ASN A 236 -1.67 -6.27 2.77
N PRO A 237 -2.33 -6.50 1.62
CA PRO A 237 -1.64 -6.87 0.39
C PRO A 237 -0.70 -5.73 -0.04
N SER A 238 0.56 -6.06 -0.33
CA SER A 238 1.55 -5.08 -0.82
C SER A 238 1.11 -4.43 -2.14
N PRO A 239 1.65 -3.25 -2.52
CA PRO A 239 1.33 -2.63 -3.81
C PRO A 239 1.57 -3.54 -5.03
N LYS A 240 2.54 -4.45 -4.96
CA LYS A 240 2.78 -5.45 -6.03
C LYS A 240 1.61 -6.44 -6.12
N ILE A 241 1.11 -6.91 -4.97
CA ILE A 241 -0.05 -7.82 -4.88
C ILE A 241 -1.33 -7.10 -5.31
N GLN A 242 -1.55 -5.86 -4.85
CA GLN A 242 -2.71 -5.05 -5.25
C GLN A 242 -2.75 -4.84 -6.77
N ARG A 243 -1.62 -4.51 -7.41
CA ARG A 243 -1.53 -4.40 -8.88
C ARG A 243 -1.85 -5.71 -9.58
N ALA A 244 -1.37 -6.84 -9.04
CA ALA A 244 -1.65 -8.16 -9.59
C ALA A 244 -3.15 -8.50 -9.51
N ILE A 245 -3.78 -8.22 -8.36
CA ILE A 245 -5.22 -8.41 -8.12
C ILE A 245 -6.04 -7.54 -9.08
N ARG A 246 -5.77 -6.23 -9.13
CA ARG A 246 -6.47 -5.28 -10.02
C ARG A 246 -6.40 -5.72 -11.48
N ALA A 247 -5.20 -6.09 -11.93
CA ALA A 247 -4.99 -6.53 -13.30
C ALA A 247 -5.75 -7.82 -13.64
N GLY A 248 -5.74 -8.81 -12.73
CA GLY A 248 -6.49 -10.05 -12.91
C GLY A 248 -8.00 -9.84 -12.86
N ALA A 249 -8.51 -9.00 -11.95
CA ALA A 249 -9.93 -8.66 -11.89
C ALA A 249 -10.39 -7.93 -13.16
N ALA A 250 -9.62 -6.96 -13.64
CA ALA A 250 -9.88 -6.28 -14.91
C ALA A 250 -9.85 -7.25 -16.10
N TRP A 251 -8.94 -8.23 -16.08
CA TRP A 251 -8.94 -9.30 -17.08
C TRP A 251 -10.22 -10.14 -17.03
N TYR A 252 -10.67 -10.56 -15.85
CA TYR A 252 -11.94 -11.29 -15.69
C TYR A 252 -13.13 -10.50 -16.22
N GLU A 253 -13.17 -9.19 -16.02
CA GLU A 253 -14.21 -8.33 -16.58
C GLU A 253 -14.15 -8.33 -18.12
N SER A 254 -12.95 -8.16 -18.70
CA SER A 254 -12.75 -8.16 -20.16
C SER A 254 -12.99 -9.51 -20.83
N ALA A 255 -12.77 -10.61 -20.10
CA ALA A 255 -12.88 -11.98 -20.60
C ALA A 255 -14.31 -12.55 -20.45
N LYS A 256 -15.23 -11.77 -19.89
CA LYS A 256 -16.63 -12.13 -19.64
C LYS A 256 -17.35 -12.44 -20.95
N ILE A 257 -18.07 -13.55 -20.98
CA ILE A 257 -18.87 -13.99 -22.13
C ILE A 257 -20.34 -13.95 -21.71
N THR A 258 -21.14 -13.17 -22.42
CA THR A 258 -22.59 -13.01 -22.23
C THR A 258 -23.36 -13.47 -23.46
N GLY A 259 -24.68 -13.62 -23.34
CA GLY A 259 -25.54 -13.97 -24.47
C GLY A 259 -25.55 -15.44 -24.88
N ILE A 260 -24.90 -16.31 -24.10
CA ILE A 260 -24.87 -17.76 -24.35
C ILE A 260 -25.08 -18.55 -23.05
N ARG A 261 -25.64 -19.76 -23.17
CA ARG A 261 -25.60 -20.78 -22.11
C ARG A 261 -25.14 -22.13 -22.64
N VAL A 262 -24.54 -22.94 -21.75
CA VAL A 262 -24.23 -24.34 -22.05
C VAL A 262 -25.37 -25.22 -21.55
N GLU A 263 -26.07 -25.88 -22.47
CA GLU A 263 -27.21 -26.76 -22.17
C GLU A 263 -26.81 -28.22 -22.40
N ARG A 264 -27.34 -29.11 -21.54
CA ARG A 264 -27.24 -30.57 -21.75
C ARG A 264 -28.54 -31.08 -22.35
N ARG A 265 -28.49 -31.59 -23.58
CA ARG A 265 -29.64 -32.17 -24.28
C ARG A 265 -29.94 -33.60 -23.80
N GLN A 266 -31.12 -34.11 -24.18
CA GLN A 266 -31.44 -35.54 -24.04
C GLN A 266 -30.34 -36.38 -24.71
N GLY A 267 -29.84 -37.40 -24.00
CA GLY A 267 -28.66 -38.19 -24.42
C GLY A 267 -27.33 -37.71 -23.82
N GLY A 268 -27.32 -36.61 -23.06
CA GLY A 268 -26.16 -36.16 -22.28
C GLY A 268 -25.17 -35.26 -23.01
N ASP A 269 -25.44 -34.93 -24.28
CA ASP A 269 -24.60 -34.04 -25.08
C ASP A 269 -24.74 -32.58 -24.65
N ARG A 270 -23.61 -31.89 -24.52
CA ARG A 270 -23.54 -30.46 -24.19
C ARG A 270 -23.46 -29.65 -25.47
N VAL A 271 -24.24 -28.59 -25.55
CA VAL A 271 -24.24 -27.63 -26.65
C VAL A 271 -24.20 -26.20 -26.10
N VAL A 272 -23.66 -25.28 -26.89
CA VAL A 272 -23.84 -23.84 -26.65
C VAL A 272 -25.05 -23.36 -27.43
N ILE A 273 -25.93 -22.62 -26.78
CA ILE A 273 -27.09 -21.97 -27.38
C ILE A 273 -27.12 -20.49 -26.99
N GLU A 274 -27.77 -19.69 -27.81
CA GLU A 274 -28.00 -18.27 -27.54
C GLU A 274 -28.98 -18.13 -26.36
N ASP A 275 -28.62 -17.24 -25.44
CA ASP A 275 -29.39 -16.90 -24.26
C ASP A 275 -29.01 -15.48 -23.83
N PRO A 276 -29.66 -14.44 -24.38
CA PRO A 276 -29.38 -13.04 -24.08
C PRO A 276 -29.40 -12.71 -22.58
N ASP A 277 -30.26 -13.40 -21.83
CA ASP A 277 -30.46 -13.22 -20.39
C ASP A 277 -29.63 -14.23 -19.55
N GLY A 278 -28.80 -15.03 -20.23
CA GLY A 278 -27.97 -16.05 -19.61
C GLY A 278 -26.91 -15.43 -18.69
N PRO A 279 -26.61 -16.08 -17.55
CA PRO A 279 -25.58 -15.58 -16.65
C PRO A 279 -24.21 -15.57 -17.33
N PRO A 280 -23.29 -14.66 -16.93
CA PRO A 280 -21.97 -14.58 -17.53
C PRO A 280 -21.18 -15.88 -17.33
N LEU A 281 -20.46 -16.26 -18.38
CA LEU A 281 -19.56 -17.40 -18.45
C LEU A 281 -18.14 -16.93 -18.78
N TRP A 282 -17.18 -17.79 -18.46
CA TRP A 282 -15.78 -17.67 -18.84
C TRP A 282 -15.33 -18.97 -19.48
N ALA A 283 -14.54 -18.88 -20.54
CA ALA A 283 -13.89 -20.05 -21.11
C ALA A 283 -12.79 -20.55 -20.19
N ARG A 284 -12.47 -21.84 -20.27
CA ARG A 284 -11.36 -22.40 -19.49
C ARG A 284 -10.01 -21.90 -20.01
N PHE A 285 -9.91 -21.65 -21.32
CA PHE A 285 -8.68 -21.21 -21.97
C PHE A 285 -8.94 -20.05 -22.93
N TYR A 286 -8.06 -19.05 -22.84
CA TYR A 286 -7.99 -17.92 -23.74
C TYR A 286 -6.59 -17.84 -24.34
N GLU A 287 -6.51 -17.43 -25.61
CA GLU A 287 -5.23 -17.14 -26.25
C GLU A 287 -4.53 -15.99 -25.51
N ILE A 288 -3.22 -16.12 -25.29
CA ILE A 288 -2.45 -15.14 -24.50
C ILE A 288 -2.50 -13.74 -25.14
N GLU A 289 -2.24 -13.64 -26.44
CA GLU A 289 -2.11 -12.33 -27.10
C GLU A 289 -3.44 -11.65 -27.40
N THR A 290 -4.45 -12.42 -27.82
CA THR A 290 -5.72 -11.89 -28.36
C THR A 290 -6.86 -11.90 -27.34
N ASN A 291 -6.67 -12.58 -26.21
CA ASN A 291 -7.73 -12.86 -25.24
C ASN A 291 -8.95 -13.59 -25.84
N ARG A 292 -8.76 -14.33 -26.95
CA ARG A 292 -9.85 -15.05 -27.61
C ARG A 292 -10.10 -16.40 -26.92
N PRO A 293 -11.34 -16.73 -26.53
CA PRO A 293 -11.70 -18.07 -26.08
C PRO A 293 -11.34 -19.15 -27.10
N PHE A 294 -10.79 -20.28 -26.63
CA PHE A 294 -10.58 -21.44 -27.49
C PHE A 294 -10.82 -22.77 -26.74
N PHE A 295 -10.94 -23.83 -27.52
CA PHE A 295 -11.09 -25.22 -27.09
C PHE A 295 -10.03 -26.09 -27.74
N CYS A 296 -9.85 -27.31 -27.26
CA CYS A 296 -8.90 -28.24 -27.84
C CYS A 296 -9.38 -29.69 -27.71
N ASP A 297 -9.11 -30.50 -28.73
CA ASP A 297 -9.33 -31.93 -28.65
C ASP A 297 -8.01 -32.66 -28.32
N ARG A 298 -8.07 -34.00 -28.23
CA ARG A 298 -6.89 -34.83 -27.96
C ARG A 298 -5.80 -34.73 -29.04
N ASP A 299 -6.14 -34.18 -30.20
CA ASP A 299 -5.24 -33.91 -31.32
C ASP A 299 -4.35 -32.67 -31.12
N GLY A 300 -4.59 -31.85 -30.08
CA GLY A 300 -3.78 -30.67 -29.80
C GLY A 300 -4.08 -29.46 -30.68
N ILE A 301 -5.17 -29.49 -31.45
CA ILE A 301 -5.53 -28.41 -32.37
C ILE A 301 -6.53 -27.47 -31.69
N ARG A 302 -6.22 -26.16 -31.70
CA ARG A 302 -7.14 -25.11 -31.24
C ARG A 302 -8.41 -25.08 -32.08
N LYS A 303 -9.55 -25.05 -31.41
CA LYS A 303 -10.89 -24.91 -32.00
C LYS A 303 -11.55 -23.68 -31.40
N TYR A 304 -12.30 -22.94 -32.21
CA TYR A 304 -12.93 -21.69 -31.76
C TYR A 304 -14.45 -21.79 -31.62
N ARG A 305 -15.06 -22.90 -32.04
CA ARG A 305 -16.48 -23.18 -31.82
C ARG A 305 -16.60 -24.39 -30.92
N PHE A 306 -17.41 -24.26 -29.87
CA PHE A 306 -17.63 -25.34 -28.91
C PHE A 306 -18.17 -26.61 -29.58
N ASN A 307 -19.01 -26.45 -30.60
CA ASN A 307 -19.63 -27.56 -31.32
C ASN A 307 -18.64 -28.32 -32.24
N ASP A 308 -17.44 -27.78 -32.50
CA ASP A 308 -16.40 -28.47 -33.27
C ASP A 308 -15.64 -29.51 -32.43
N LEU A 309 -15.84 -29.52 -31.10
CA LEU A 309 -15.26 -30.53 -30.20
C LEU A 309 -15.88 -31.90 -30.44
N LYS A 310 -15.07 -32.96 -30.37
CA LYS A 310 -15.58 -34.34 -30.35
C LYS A 310 -16.41 -34.57 -29.09
N ALA A 311 -17.46 -35.38 -29.20
CA ALA A 311 -18.43 -35.63 -28.12
C ALA A 311 -17.76 -36.03 -26.78
N GLU A 312 -16.68 -36.81 -26.83
CA GLU A 312 -15.93 -37.23 -25.63
C GLU A 312 -15.32 -36.04 -24.86
N ARG A 313 -14.65 -35.10 -25.53
CA ARG A 313 -14.07 -33.90 -24.88
C ARG A 313 -15.11 -32.83 -24.59
N ARG A 314 -16.11 -32.69 -25.45
CA ARG A 314 -17.23 -31.74 -25.26
C ARG A 314 -18.01 -32.02 -23.98
N ASN A 315 -18.22 -33.30 -23.68
CA ASN A 315 -19.06 -33.73 -22.56
C ASN A 315 -18.27 -34.08 -21.29
N GLY A 316 -17.02 -34.55 -21.45
CA GLY A 316 -16.16 -35.00 -20.37
C GLY A 316 -15.26 -33.94 -19.74
N TYR A 317 -15.23 -32.71 -20.27
CA TYR A 317 -14.39 -31.63 -19.75
C TYR A 317 -15.16 -30.31 -19.67
N SER A 318 -14.91 -29.52 -18.62
CA SER A 318 -15.56 -28.23 -18.42
C SER A 318 -14.79 -27.14 -19.16
N TRP A 319 -15.29 -26.76 -20.33
CA TRP A 319 -14.70 -25.70 -21.17
C TRP A 319 -15.24 -24.31 -20.89
N TYR A 320 -16.42 -24.23 -20.27
CA TYR A 320 -17.02 -23.00 -19.80
C TYR A 320 -17.38 -23.16 -18.32
N GLY A 321 -17.27 -22.08 -17.57
CA GLY A 321 -17.62 -22.04 -16.17
C GLY A 321 -17.96 -20.65 -15.68
N SER A 322 -18.55 -20.57 -14.50
CA SER A 322 -18.92 -19.32 -13.84
C SER A 322 -17.81 -18.79 -12.92
N TRP A 323 -16.54 -19.17 -13.17
CA TRP A 323 -15.43 -18.93 -12.25
C TRP A 323 -15.22 -17.45 -11.94
N GLY A 324 -15.41 -16.57 -12.93
CA GLY A 324 -15.28 -15.13 -12.77
C GLY A 324 -16.34 -14.47 -11.90
N LYS A 325 -17.50 -15.10 -11.66
CA LYS A 325 -18.56 -14.51 -10.81
C LYS A 325 -18.07 -14.25 -9.40
N GLU A 326 -17.46 -15.27 -8.80
CA GLU A 326 -16.93 -15.17 -7.44
C GLU A 326 -15.69 -14.27 -7.39
N VAL A 327 -14.89 -14.22 -8.45
CA VAL A 327 -13.76 -13.28 -8.54
C VAL A 327 -14.27 -11.85 -8.51
N ILE A 328 -15.23 -11.50 -9.37
CA ILE A 328 -15.81 -10.15 -9.45
C ILE A 328 -16.42 -9.79 -8.09
N LYS A 329 -17.29 -10.65 -7.55
CA LYS A 329 -17.91 -10.41 -6.23
C LYS A 329 -16.88 -10.21 -5.12
N THR A 330 -15.85 -11.08 -5.05
CA THR A 330 -14.80 -10.96 -4.03
C THR A 330 -13.98 -9.71 -4.26
N TYR A 331 -13.72 -9.35 -5.52
CA TYR A 331 -13.00 -8.15 -5.89
C TYR A 331 -13.79 -6.88 -5.55
N ASP A 332 -15.11 -6.86 -5.68
CA ASP A 332 -15.93 -5.70 -5.30
C ASP A 332 -15.80 -5.43 -3.79
N THR A 333 -15.95 -6.46 -2.96
CA THR A 333 -15.71 -6.34 -1.50
C THR A 333 -14.25 -6.00 -1.18
N TRP A 334 -13.30 -6.61 -1.88
CA TRP A 334 -11.88 -6.32 -1.70
C TRP A 334 -11.53 -4.88 -2.16
N LYS A 335 -12.18 -4.38 -3.21
CA LYS A 335 -12.04 -3.01 -3.71
C LYS A 335 -12.59 -2.05 -2.67
N GLU A 336 -13.77 -2.30 -2.09
CA GLU A 336 -14.29 -1.49 -0.98
C GLU A 336 -13.30 -1.43 0.20
N GLN A 337 -12.69 -2.56 0.54
CA GLN A 337 -11.73 -2.65 1.64
C GLN A 337 -10.38 -1.98 1.35
N TRP A 338 -9.88 -2.03 0.11
CA TRP A 338 -8.49 -1.68 -0.22
C TRP A 338 -8.31 -0.59 -1.29
N LEU A 339 -9.34 -0.20 -2.04
CA LEU A 339 -9.27 0.68 -3.21
C LEU A 339 -10.33 1.79 -3.26
N ASP A 340 -11.55 1.61 -2.75
CA ASP A 340 -12.52 2.73 -2.64
C ASP A 340 -12.09 3.76 -1.58
N THR A 341 -11.03 3.50 -0.83
CA THR A 341 -10.29 4.49 -0.05
C THR A 341 -9.39 5.40 -0.91
N ALA A 342 -9.26 5.14 -2.22
CA ALA A 342 -8.55 6.01 -3.17
C ALA A 342 -9.49 6.85 -4.08
N GLU A 343 -10.75 6.46 -4.25
CA GLU A 343 -11.79 7.25 -4.96
C GLU A 343 -12.82 7.90 -4.03
N SER A 344 -12.86 7.54 -2.74
CA SER A 344 -13.56 8.33 -1.71
C SER A 344 -12.55 9.22 -0.97
N VAL A 345 -12.43 10.46 -1.42
CA VAL A 345 -12.00 11.56 -0.56
C VAL A 345 -13.10 11.75 0.50
N SER A 346 -13.07 10.94 1.56
CA SER A 346 -13.84 11.14 2.81
C SER A 346 -13.39 10.17 3.92
N ALA A 347 -12.08 9.91 4.03
CA ALA A 347 -11.32 9.56 5.25
C ALA A 347 -9.99 8.92 4.80
N THR A 348 -9.02 9.75 4.40
CA THR A 348 -7.62 9.35 4.43
C THR A 348 -7.33 8.82 5.83
N GLU A 349 -6.89 7.57 5.96
CA GLU A 349 -6.40 7.10 7.26
C GLU A 349 -5.31 8.07 7.72
N LYS A 350 -5.53 8.68 8.89
CA LYS A 350 -4.65 9.73 9.41
C LYS A 350 -3.22 9.20 9.44
N PRO A 351 -2.23 9.92 8.87
CA PRO A 351 -0.83 9.55 9.03
C PRO A 351 -0.49 9.45 10.52
N ARG A 352 0.15 8.36 10.91
CA ARG A 352 0.69 8.19 12.26
C ARG A 352 1.94 9.05 12.36
N ILE A 353 2.03 9.88 13.40
CA ILE A 353 3.09 10.87 13.52
C ILE A 353 3.68 10.89 14.93
N LEU A 354 5.00 10.99 15.03
CA LEU A 354 5.72 11.27 16.26
C LEU A 354 6.74 12.38 16.00
N VAL A 355 6.55 13.53 16.64
CA VAL A 355 7.39 14.72 16.43
C VAL A 355 8.57 14.70 17.40
N LEU A 356 9.77 14.98 16.89
CA LEU A 356 10.96 15.28 17.68
C LEU A 356 11.28 16.78 17.56
N THR A 357 11.29 17.51 18.65
CA THR A 357 11.46 18.98 18.64
C THR A 357 12.40 19.46 19.72
N ASP A 358 13.33 20.34 19.38
CA ASP A 358 14.21 21.04 20.32
C ASP A 358 13.60 22.38 20.77
N ILE A 359 12.26 22.41 20.88
CA ILE A 359 11.47 23.54 21.36
C ILE A 359 12.14 24.34 22.49
N GLU A 360 11.98 25.66 22.44
CA GLU A 360 12.69 26.66 23.27
C GLU A 360 14.19 26.82 22.95
N ASN A 361 14.68 26.21 21.87
CA ASN A 361 15.89 26.67 21.20
C ASN A 361 15.67 28.05 20.57
N GLU A 362 14.67 28.13 19.69
CA GLU A 362 14.21 29.33 19.00
C GLU A 362 12.66 29.40 19.09
N PRO A 363 12.05 30.58 18.82
CA PRO A 363 10.60 30.71 18.91
C PRO A 363 9.79 29.87 17.90
N ASP A 364 10.40 29.40 16.81
CA ASP A 364 9.70 28.83 15.66
C ASP A 364 9.20 27.40 15.88
N ASP A 365 9.83 26.57 16.72
CA ASP A 365 9.27 25.29 17.16
C ASP A 365 7.91 25.49 17.86
N ALA A 366 7.79 26.53 18.71
CA ALA A 366 6.55 26.83 19.40
C ALA A 366 5.47 27.34 18.43
N MET A 367 5.86 28.17 17.45
CA MET A 367 4.98 28.57 16.35
C MET A 367 4.49 27.35 15.55
N SER A 368 5.41 26.44 15.20
CA SER A 368 5.14 25.22 14.43
C SER A 368 4.23 24.26 15.22
N MET A 369 4.42 24.15 16.55
CA MET A 369 3.56 23.37 17.43
C MET A 369 2.14 23.92 17.49
N VAL A 370 1.97 25.25 17.58
CA VAL A 370 0.65 25.87 17.53
C VAL A 370 -0.04 25.52 16.21
N ARG A 371 0.62 25.72 15.06
CA ARG A 371 0.04 25.34 13.76
C ARG A 371 -0.26 23.85 13.69
N PHE A 372 0.69 23.00 14.09
CA PHE A 372 0.53 21.55 14.08
C PHE A 372 -0.73 21.09 14.82
N LEU A 373 -1.01 21.68 16.00
CA LEU A 373 -2.21 21.36 16.77
C LEU A 373 -3.50 21.79 16.08
N THR A 374 -3.49 22.88 15.29
CA THR A 374 -4.64 23.25 14.45
C THR A 374 -4.90 22.28 13.29
N TYR A 375 -3.94 21.41 12.94
CA TYR A 375 -4.08 20.32 11.97
C TYR A 375 -4.16 18.94 12.62
N SER A 376 -4.19 18.85 13.96
CA SER A 376 -4.11 17.57 14.67
C SER A 376 -5.25 16.61 14.36
N ASN A 377 -6.37 17.10 13.83
CA ASN A 377 -7.43 16.24 13.32
C ASN A 377 -7.04 15.46 12.05
N GLN A 378 -6.00 15.88 11.33
CA GLN A 378 -5.49 15.19 10.14
C GLN A 378 -4.49 14.07 10.49
N PHE A 379 -4.04 13.98 11.74
CA PHE A 379 -2.97 13.07 12.17
C PHE A 379 -3.41 12.13 13.28
N GLU A 380 -2.72 10.99 13.39
CA GLU A 380 -2.72 10.18 14.59
C GLU A 380 -1.41 10.42 15.34
N ILE A 381 -1.46 11.27 16.36
CA ILE A 381 -0.28 11.73 17.10
C ILE A 381 0.09 10.67 18.13
N GLU A 382 1.21 9.98 17.91
CA GLU A 382 1.73 8.94 18.81
C GLU A 382 2.87 9.42 19.70
N GLY A 383 3.36 10.64 19.49
CA GLY A 383 4.29 11.26 20.42
C GLY A 383 4.66 12.69 20.08
N LEU A 384 4.89 13.48 21.12
CA LEU A 384 5.45 14.83 21.07
C LEU A 384 6.68 14.83 21.97
N VAL A 385 7.86 14.72 21.39
CA VAL A 385 9.08 14.43 22.14
C VAL A 385 10.01 15.63 22.10
N ALA A 386 10.28 16.21 23.27
CA ALA A 386 11.31 17.23 23.40
C ALA A 386 12.70 16.57 23.30
N THR A 387 13.55 17.14 22.46
CA THR A 387 14.90 16.67 22.14
C THR A 387 15.90 17.84 22.17
N THR A 388 17.12 17.58 21.73
CA THR A 388 18.23 18.55 21.63
C THR A 388 18.66 18.74 20.17
N SER A 389 19.47 19.77 19.92
CA SER A 389 20.12 20.04 18.63
C SER A 389 21.50 20.67 18.86
N ILE A 390 22.16 21.10 17.78
CA ILE A 390 23.38 21.92 17.86
C ILE A 390 23.13 23.31 18.45
N HIS A 391 21.89 23.78 18.52
CA HIS A 391 21.53 25.09 19.07
C HIS A 391 21.03 24.97 20.51
N GLN A 392 20.36 23.85 20.85
CA GLN A 392 19.97 23.49 22.21
C GLN A 392 20.63 22.17 22.64
N LYS A 393 21.85 22.23 23.20
CA LYS A 393 22.73 21.06 23.30
C LYS A 393 22.55 20.16 24.52
N ASP A 394 22.05 20.70 25.62
CA ASP A 394 22.17 20.11 26.97
C ASP A 394 20.92 20.31 27.82
N LYS A 395 19.79 20.70 27.21
CA LYS A 395 18.48 20.84 27.87
C LYS A 395 17.35 20.39 26.93
N THR A 396 16.24 19.95 27.51
CA THR A 396 14.96 19.71 26.81
C THR A 396 13.89 20.60 27.45
N ALA A 397 12.83 20.90 26.71
CA ALA A 397 11.74 21.77 27.19
C ALA A 397 10.35 21.16 26.97
N ALA A 398 10.11 19.93 27.41
CA ALA A 398 8.76 19.33 27.30
C ALA A 398 7.68 20.10 28.07
N TRP A 399 8.05 20.92 29.05
CA TRP A 399 7.13 21.83 29.73
C TRP A 399 6.44 22.78 28.75
N ARG A 400 7.15 23.25 27.71
CA ARG A 400 6.60 24.17 26.71
C ARG A 400 5.57 23.46 25.83
N ILE A 401 5.84 22.21 25.43
CA ILE A 401 4.86 21.38 24.71
C ILE A 401 3.59 21.22 25.55
N LYS A 402 3.73 20.95 26.86
CA LYS A 402 2.57 20.82 27.77
C LYS A 402 1.75 22.09 27.84
N GLU A 403 2.39 23.24 28.01
CA GLU A 403 1.72 24.55 28.07
C GLU A 403 0.92 24.85 26.80
N ILE A 404 1.50 24.59 25.62
CA ILE A 404 0.81 24.77 24.34
C ILE A 404 -0.36 23.78 24.19
N VAL A 405 -0.19 22.52 24.59
CA VAL A 405 -1.26 21.50 24.55
C VAL A 405 -2.40 21.83 25.52
N GLU A 406 -2.10 22.39 26.69
CA GLU A 406 -3.11 22.87 27.64
C GLU A 406 -3.91 24.05 27.07
N ALA A 407 -3.25 24.98 26.38
CA ALA A 407 -3.92 26.06 25.65
C ALA A 407 -4.80 25.52 24.51
N TYR A 408 -4.31 24.55 23.74
CA TYR A 408 -5.10 23.82 22.74
C TYR A 408 -6.34 23.16 23.35
N GLY A 409 -6.22 22.54 24.53
CA GLY A 409 -7.34 21.91 25.22
C GLY A 409 -8.51 22.87 25.49
N LYS A 410 -8.22 24.16 25.70
CA LYS A 410 -9.25 25.20 25.89
C LYS A 410 -10.03 25.54 24.62
N VAL A 411 -9.46 25.28 23.44
CA VAL A 411 -10.07 25.63 22.13
C VAL A 411 -10.43 24.40 21.28
N ARG A 412 -10.00 23.19 21.68
CA ARG A 412 -10.19 21.93 20.94
C ARG A 412 -11.64 21.66 20.60
N ASP A 413 -12.55 21.87 21.56
CA ASP A 413 -13.96 21.57 21.33
C ASP A 413 -14.60 22.56 20.35
N ASN A 414 -14.06 23.78 20.24
CA ASN A 414 -14.48 24.71 19.19
C ASN A 414 -13.94 24.28 17.82
N LEU A 415 -12.66 23.88 17.73
CA LEU A 415 -12.07 23.31 16.51
C LEU A 415 -12.88 22.11 15.97
N ASP A 416 -13.34 21.23 16.87
CA ASP A 416 -14.12 20.03 16.53
C ASP A 416 -15.54 20.35 16.03
N LEU A 417 -16.03 21.60 16.21
CA LEU A 417 -17.26 22.07 15.56
C LEU A 417 -17.08 22.23 14.06
N HIS A 418 -15.89 22.67 13.62
CA HIS A 418 -15.58 23.02 12.23
C HIS A 418 -15.11 21.81 11.41
N GLU A 419 -14.32 20.93 12.02
CA GLU A 419 -13.89 19.70 11.37
C GLU A 419 -13.71 18.61 12.43
N PRO A 420 -14.33 17.42 12.31
CA PRO A 420 -14.26 16.43 13.36
C PRO A 420 -12.88 15.77 13.45
N GLY A 421 -12.58 15.21 14.63
CA GLY A 421 -11.48 14.27 14.83
C GLY A 421 -10.26 14.87 15.51
N TYR A 422 -10.36 16.04 16.11
CA TYR A 422 -9.30 16.62 16.92
C TYR A 422 -9.04 15.75 18.16
N PRO A 423 -7.78 15.36 18.47
CA PRO A 423 -7.47 14.57 19.66
C PRO A 423 -7.79 15.33 20.95
N LYS A 424 -8.12 14.60 22.01
CA LYS A 424 -8.33 15.20 23.34
C LYS A 424 -6.97 15.61 23.94
N ALA A 425 -6.93 16.74 24.65
CA ALA A 425 -5.70 17.27 25.23
C ALA A 425 -5.08 16.30 26.23
N GLU A 426 -5.89 15.57 26.99
CA GLU A 426 -5.44 14.54 27.94
C GLU A 426 -4.64 13.44 27.24
N TYR A 427 -5.07 13.04 26.03
CA TYR A 427 -4.33 12.08 25.23
C TYR A 427 -2.99 12.67 24.76
N LEU A 428 -2.99 13.88 24.22
CA LEU A 428 -1.76 14.54 23.78
C LEU A 428 -0.76 14.70 24.93
N LEU A 429 -1.21 15.12 26.12
CA LEU A 429 -0.38 15.23 27.32
C LEU A 429 0.24 13.88 27.71
N SER A 430 -0.49 12.77 27.52
CA SER A 430 -0.01 11.41 27.87
C SER A 430 1.15 10.92 26.99
N VAL A 431 1.22 11.41 25.74
CA VAL A 431 2.25 11.06 24.75
C VAL A 431 3.37 12.10 24.65
N ILE A 432 3.39 13.11 25.53
CA ILE A 432 4.55 14.00 25.68
C ILE A 432 5.67 13.25 26.40
N LYS A 433 6.86 13.22 25.79
CA LYS A 433 8.06 12.57 26.34
C LYS A 433 9.29 13.43 26.12
N GLU A 434 10.40 12.99 26.71
CA GLU A 434 11.70 13.64 26.59
C GLU A 434 12.77 12.64 26.13
N GLY A 435 13.64 13.14 25.27
CA GLY A 435 14.95 12.56 24.97
C GLY A 435 15.95 12.78 26.11
N ARG A 436 17.23 12.53 25.82
CA ARG A 436 18.32 12.87 26.74
C ARG A 436 18.76 14.32 26.52
N PRO A 437 19.13 15.07 27.57
CA PRO A 437 19.69 16.42 27.44
C PRO A 437 21.16 16.36 26.99
N ALA A 438 21.41 15.78 25.81
CA ALA A 438 22.73 15.70 25.20
C ALA A 438 22.63 15.66 23.66
N CYS A 439 23.27 16.62 23.00
CA CYS A 439 23.24 16.73 21.55
C CYS A 439 23.95 15.57 20.82
N GLY A 440 23.29 15.07 19.78
CA GLY A 440 23.88 14.16 18.79
C GLY A 440 24.15 12.76 19.30
N MET A 441 25.18 12.13 18.73
CA MET A 441 25.60 10.77 19.07
C MET A 441 26.09 10.62 20.51
N ARG A 442 26.32 11.72 21.25
CA ARG A 442 26.58 11.66 22.70
C ARG A 442 25.37 11.19 23.52
N ALA A 443 24.16 11.29 22.97
CA ALA A 443 22.94 10.73 23.55
C ALA A 443 22.59 9.34 23.01
N VAL A 444 23.50 8.67 22.29
CA VAL A 444 23.23 7.39 21.64
C VAL A 444 24.22 6.32 22.11
N GLY A 445 23.71 5.19 22.60
CA GLY A 445 24.52 4.07 23.07
C GLY A 445 23.88 3.25 24.18
N GLU A 446 24.69 2.38 24.78
CA GLU A 446 24.28 1.57 25.93
C GLU A 446 23.94 2.46 27.13
N GLY A 447 22.79 2.20 27.77
CA GLY A 447 22.31 2.98 28.91
C GLY A 447 21.72 4.36 28.55
N MET A 448 21.65 4.73 27.26
CA MET A 448 21.18 6.04 26.82
C MET A 448 19.69 6.11 26.48
N ASP A 449 18.93 5.02 26.71
CA ASP A 449 17.47 4.99 26.50
C ASP A 449 16.78 6.16 27.21
N SER A 450 15.74 6.70 26.59
CA SER A 450 14.95 7.81 27.09
C SER A 450 13.46 7.49 26.97
N SER A 451 12.63 8.23 27.69
CA SER A 451 11.18 8.06 27.58
C SER A 451 10.67 8.29 26.14
N GLY A 452 11.33 9.17 25.38
CA GLY A 452 11.06 9.41 23.97
C GLY A 452 11.47 8.25 23.06
N SER A 453 12.66 7.68 23.26
CA SER A 453 13.13 6.56 22.42
C SER A 453 12.31 5.29 22.65
N GLU A 454 11.90 5.03 23.89
CA GLU A 454 11.01 3.90 24.20
C GLU A 454 9.60 4.10 23.60
N LEU A 455 9.05 5.31 23.67
CA LEU A 455 7.78 5.62 23.03
C LEU A 455 7.85 5.42 21.51
N LEU A 456 8.93 5.86 20.87
CA LEU A 456 9.14 5.67 19.44
C LEU A 456 9.22 4.19 19.08
N ILE A 457 9.97 3.38 19.84
CA ILE A 457 10.03 1.93 19.63
C ILE A 457 8.63 1.31 19.75
N ALA A 458 7.90 1.64 20.81
CA ALA A 458 6.55 1.12 21.04
C ALA A 458 5.58 1.50 19.91
N ALA A 459 5.66 2.75 19.42
CA ALA A 459 4.87 3.23 18.29
C ALA A 459 5.17 2.40 17.03
N VAL A 460 6.45 2.19 16.67
CA VAL A 460 6.80 1.40 15.48
C VAL A 460 6.39 -0.07 15.60
N ASP A 461 6.48 -0.63 16.82
CA ASP A 461 6.13 -2.02 17.09
C ASP A 461 4.63 -2.31 17.10
N ARG A 462 3.81 -1.26 17.23
CA ARG A 462 2.36 -1.39 17.16
C ARG A 462 1.97 -2.19 15.91
N ASN A 463 0.99 -3.09 16.09
CA ASN A 463 0.45 -3.89 15.00
C ASN A 463 -0.48 -3.06 14.11
N ASP A 464 0.11 -2.06 13.48
CA ASP A 464 -0.52 -1.13 12.56
C ASP A 464 0.28 -1.16 11.25
N PRO A 465 -0.36 -1.42 10.11
CA PRO A 465 0.32 -1.51 8.82
C PRO A 465 0.80 -0.14 8.30
N ARG A 466 0.24 0.97 8.80
CA ARG A 466 0.62 2.31 8.36
C ARG A 466 2.03 2.67 8.82
N PRO A 467 2.78 3.43 8.00
CA PRO A 467 4.00 4.10 8.44
C PRO A 467 3.85 4.84 9.75
N LEU A 468 4.93 4.91 10.53
CA LEU A 468 5.14 6.02 11.46
C LEU A 468 5.98 7.09 10.77
N TRP A 469 5.42 8.29 10.64
CA TRP A 469 6.15 9.49 10.24
C TRP A 469 6.85 10.11 11.45
N VAL A 470 8.11 10.46 11.28
CA VAL A 470 8.93 11.12 12.31
C VAL A 470 9.46 12.44 11.75
N PRO A 471 8.67 13.53 11.86
CA PRO A 471 9.20 14.88 11.70
C PRO A 471 10.23 15.18 12.78
N VAL A 472 11.37 15.72 12.37
CA VAL A 472 12.47 16.09 13.27
C VAL A 472 12.76 17.56 13.06
N TRP A 473 12.33 18.37 14.02
CA TRP A 473 12.46 19.81 14.05
C TRP A 473 13.87 20.19 14.54
N GLY A 474 14.34 19.49 15.57
CA GLY A 474 15.73 19.57 16.07
C GLY A 474 16.65 18.44 15.61
N GLY A 475 17.34 17.84 16.58
CA GLY A 475 18.23 16.69 16.37
C GLY A 475 17.51 15.33 16.43
N PRO A 476 17.82 14.37 15.54
CA PRO A 476 17.19 13.04 15.50
C PRO A 476 17.80 12.05 16.51
N ASN A 477 18.54 12.50 17.53
CA ASN A 477 19.23 11.61 18.48
C ASN A 477 18.28 10.64 19.22
N VAL A 478 17.02 11.00 19.46
CA VAL A 478 15.98 10.10 19.99
C VAL A 478 15.70 8.95 19.03
N LEU A 479 15.54 9.25 17.73
CA LEU A 479 15.38 8.24 16.69
C LEU A 479 16.66 7.41 16.54
N ALA A 480 17.83 8.04 16.61
CA ALA A 480 19.11 7.34 16.55
C ALA A 480 19.28 6.35 17.71
N GLN A 481 18.90 6.73 18.94
CA GLN A 481 18.91 5.85 20.10
C GLN A 481 17.94 4.67 19.93
N ALA A 482 16.73 4.92 19.45
CA ALA A 482 15.77 3.84 19.16
C ALA A 482 16.34 2.85 18.14
N LEU A 483 16.86 3.34 17.01
CA LEU A 483 17.46 2.52 15.97
C LEU A 483 18.72 1.77 16.46
N TRP A 484 19.55 2.42 17.27
CA TRP A 484 20.72 1.80 17.91
C TRP A 484 20.30 0.62 18.79
N LYS A 485 19.31 0.82 19.67
CA LYS A 485 18.79 -0.23 20.55
C LYS A 485 18.19 -1.38 19.77
N ILE A 486 17.37 -1.12 18.75
CA ILE A 486 16.78 -2.19 17.93
C ILE A 486 17.86 -3.00 17.23
N ARG A 487 18.88 -2.33 16.66
CA ARG A 487 20.01 -3.01 16.03
C ARG A 487 20.83 -3.84 17.03
N ALA A 488 21.00 -3.37 18.27
CA ALA A 488 21.76 -4.08 19.30
C ALA A 488 21.00 -5.26 19.92
N THR A 489 19.66 -5.24 19.92
CA THR A 489 18.84 -6.17 20.71
C THR A 489 17.98 -7.12 19.89
N ARG A 490 17.76 -6.86 18.59
CA ARG A 490 16.92 -7.69 17.72
C ARG A 490 17.70 -8.34 16.58
N SER A 491 17.10 -9.35 15.95
CA SER A 491 17.66 -9.98 14.75
C SER A 491 17.71 -8.99 13.57
N PRO A 492 18.58 -9.21 12.57
CA PRO A 492 18.63 -8.38 11.36
C PRO A 492 17.27 -8.25 10.65
N GLU A 493 16.49 -9.33 10.56
CA GLU A 493 15.18 -9.33 9.90
C GLU A 493 14.16 -8.50 10.68
N ALA A 494 14.22 -8.53 12.02
CA ALA A 494 13.37 -7.72 12.87
C ALA A 494 13.75 -6.23 12.77
N LEU A 495 15.04 -5.92 12.68
CA LEU A 495 15.53 -4.56 12.42
C LEU A 495 15.06 -4.05 11.04
N GLU A 496 15.18 -4.86 9.99
CA GLU A 496 14.70 -4.49 8.65
C GLU A 496 13.20 -4.18 8.65
N LYS A 497 12.39 -5.00 9.32
CA LYS A 497 10.94 -4.75 9.48
C LYS A 497 10.66 -3.48 10.26
N PHE A 498 11.43 -3.20 11.31
CA PHE A 498 11.31 -1.97 12.10
C PHE A 498 11.63 -0.74 11.24
N VAL A 499 12.75 -0.75 10.52
CA VAL A 499 13.19 0.33 9.62
C VAL A 499 12.18 0.56 8.49
N ALA A 500 11.62 -0.50 7.90
CA ALA A 500 10.63 -0.40 6.81
C ALA A 500 9.31 0.28 7.22
N LYS A 501 9.01 0.36 8.53
CA LYS A 501 7.84 1.07 9.05
C LYS A 501 8.07 2.57 9.24
N LEU A 502 9.31 3.05 9.24
CA LEU A 502 9.65 4.45 9.53
C LEU A 502 9.76 5.32 8.27
N ARG A 503 9.19 6.52 8.33
CA ARG A 503 9.33 7.60 7.33
C ARG A 503 9.84 8.82 8.07
N VAL A 504 11.00 9.37 7.71
CA VAL A 504 11.64 10.46 8.44
C VAL A 504 11.70 11.71 7.56
N TYR A 505 11.37 12.86 8.14
CA TYR A 505 11.64 14.17 7.54
C TYR A 505 12.39 15.00 8.58
N THR A 506 13.64 15.38 8.29
CA THR A 506 14.41 16.27 9.15
C THR A 506 14.56 17.69 8.59
N ILE A 507 14.50 18.66 9.50
CA ILE A 507 14.86 20.06 9.26
C ILE A 507 16.38 20.18 9.40
N SER A 508 17.08 19.71 8.36
CA SER A 508 18.55 19.71 8.27
C SER A 508 19.29 18.93 9.37
N ASP A 509 18.67 17.90 9.94
CA ASP A 509 19.19 16.96 10.96
C ASP A 509 19.67 17.58 12.28
N GLN A 510 20.08 18.84 12.31
CA GLN A 510 20.54 19.64 13.44
C GLN A 510 21.45 18.97 14.50
N ASP A 511 22.01 17.78 14.27
CA ASP A 511 23.11 17.14 14.99
C ASP A 511 23.81 16.06 14.14
N ASP A 512 24.84 15.42 14.69
CA ASP A 512 25.64 14.39 14.00
C ASP A 512 24.98 13.00 13.95
N SER A 513 23.82 12.81 14.58
CA SER A 513 23.09 11.55 14.56
C SER A 513 22.30 11.34 13.26
N GLY A 514 21.91 12.41 12.55
CA GLY A 514 21.27 12.32 11.23
C GLY A 514 22.15 11.63 10.17
N PRO A 515 23.38 12.12 9.92
CA PRO A 515 24.34 11.45 9.05
C PRO A 515 24.60 9.99 9.46
N TRP A 516 24.74 9.72 10.77
CA TRP A 516 24.89 8.36 11.28
C TRP A 516 23.69 7.46 10.92
N ILE A 517 22.45 7.95 11.08
CA ILE A 517 21.24 7.22 10.70
C ILE A 517 21.26 6.89 9.20
N ARG A 518 21.47 7.88 8.33
CA ARG A 518 21.42 7.68 6.87
C ARG A 518 22.48 6.70 6.37
N LYS A 519 23.67 6.74 6.97
CA LYS A 519 24.79 5.82 6.68
C LYS A 519 24.52 4.41 7.19
N THR A 520 23.93 4.28 8.37
CA THR A 520 23.73 2.99 9.05
C THR A 520 22.48 2.25 8.56
N PHE A 521 21.42 2.96 8.17
CA PHE A 521 20.14 2.38 7.76
C PHE A 521 19.80 2.84 6.33
N PRO A 522 20.46 2.25 5.30
CA PRO A 522 20.37 2.75 3.94
C PRO A 522 18.99 2.57 3.28
N THR A 523 18.17 1.67 3.81
CA THR A 523 16.81 1.40 3.34
C THR A 523 15.75 2.31 3.99
N LEU A 524 16.12 3.11 4.99
CA LEU A 524 15.21 4.02 5.67
C LEU A 524 14.74 5.14 4.74
N PHE A 525 13.42 5.30 4.62
CA PHE A 525 12.80 6.44 3.95
C PHE A 525 13.16 7.72 4.71
N TYR A 526 13.87 8.61 4.05
CA TYR A 526 14.47 9.79 4.68
C TYR A 526 14.40 11.00 3.75
N ILE A 527 13.82 12.09 4.24
CA ILE A 527 13.76 13.40 3.60
C ILE A 527 14.64 14.35 4.42
N ALA A 528 15.60 15.00 3.77
CA ALA A 528 16.43 16.02 4.42
C ALA A 528 17.04 16.99 3.42
N SER A 529 17.26 18.21 3.86
CA SER A 529 18.21 19.15 3.26
C SER A 529 19.53 19.06 4.02
N PRO A 530 20.57 18.37 3.51
CA PRO A 530 21.76 18.11 4.29
C PRO A 530 22.51 19.40 4.61
N GLY A 531 22.89 19.54 5.88
CA GLY A 531 23.66 20.68 6.32
C GLY A 531 23.69 20.74 7.83
N LEU A 532 24.87 20.49 8.39
CA LEU A 532 25.11 20.63 9.82
C LEU A 532 26.28 21.59 9.97
N HIS A 533 26.00 22.83 10.31
CA HIS A 533 27.03 23.83 10.48
C HIS A 533 26.74 24.71 11.70
N PRO A 534 27.72 24.93 12.61
CA PRO A 534 27.57 25.83 13.77
C PRO A 534 27.22 27.28 13.41
N GLY A 535 27.35 27.66 12.14
CA GLY A 535 27.06 29.01 11.61
C GLY A 535 25.94 29.08 10.56
N GLY A 536 24.98 28.14 10.55
CA GLY A 536 23.67 28.38 9.90
C GLY A 536 23.61 28.31 8.36
N ALA A 537 24.09 27.23 7.74
CA ALA A 537 23.94 27.01 6.28
C ALA A 537 22.50 26.67 5.83
N TYR A 538 21.51 26.91 6.69
CA TYR A 538 20.09 26.61 6.46
C TYR A 538 19.46 27.40 5.31
N HIS A 539 20.08 28.49 4.88
CA HIS A 539 19.68 29.23 3.68
C HIS A 539 19.81 28.44 2.36
N PHE A 540 20.42 27.24 2.38
CA PHE A 540 20.40 26.31 1.24
C PHE A 540 19.31 25.24 1.37
N ALA A 541 18.63 25.16 2.51
CA ALA A 541 17.67 24.12 2.80
C ALA A 541 16.29 24.46 2.22
N THR A 542 15.59 23.44 1.74
CA THR A 542 14.27 23.60 1.11
C THR A 542 13.27 24.21 2.09
N TRP A 543 13.28 23.76 3.34
CA TRP A 543 12.35 24.19 4.39
C TRP A 543 12.37 25.70 4.65
N SER A 544 13.50 26.38 4.44
CA SER A 544 13.63 27.84 4.54
C SER A 544 12.68 28.59 3.58
N GLY A 545 12.11 27.92 2.58
CA GLY A 545 11.05 28.46 1.74
C GLY A 545 9.76 28.83 2.48
N ILE A 546 9.55 28.37 3.71
CA ILE A 546 8.38 28.75 4.51
C ILE A 546 8.31 30.27 4.76
N SER A 547 9.45 30.90 5.12
CA SER A 547 9.51 32.33 5.47
C SER A 547 10.93 32.95 5.52
N GLY A 548 11.96 32.21 5.06
CA GLY A 548 13.37 32.61 5.18
C GLY A 548 13.80 33.76 4.26
N ASP A 549 12.89 34.34 3.47
CA ASP A 549 13.16 35.34 2.44
C ASP A 549 14.00 36.50 2.97
N ASN A 550 13.56 37.18 4.04
CA ASN A 550 14.24 38.35 4.58
C ASN A 550 15.39 38.02 5.53
N PHE A 551 15.22 37.03 6.42
CA PHE A 551 16.23 36.69 7.42
C PHE A 551 17.50 36.13 6.78
N HIS A 552 17.35 35.16 5.87
CA HIS A 552 18.49 34.66 5.12
C HIS A 552 18.86 35.58 3.94
N ALA A 553 17.90 36.37 3.41
CA ALA A 553 18.09 37.28 2.27
C ALA A 553 18.59 36.57 1.00
N ARG A 554 18.23 35.29 0.80
CA ARG A 554 18.79 34.43 -0.27
C ARG A 554 17.78 33.96 -1.33
N PHE A 555 16.50 34.32 -1.21
CA PHE A 555 15.53 34.14 -2.29
C PHE A 555 14.49 35.28 -2.28
N THR A 556 13.84 35.47 -3.43
CA THR A 556 12.82 36.49 -3.67
C THR A 556 11.63 35.85 -4.39
N GLY A 557 10.54 36.59 -4.59
CA GLY A 557 9.39 36.17 -5.37
C GLY A 557 8.20 35.66 -4.54
N ALA A 558 8.41 35.28 -3.28
CA ALA A 558 7.30 34.98 -2.38
C ALA A 558 6.76 36.25 -1.70
N ASP A 559 5.51 36.21 -1.26
CA ASP A 559 4.92 37.29 -0.47
C ASP A 559 5.40 37.21 0.99
N TYR A 560 6.21 38.17 1.41
CA TYR A 560 6.69 38.26 2.79
C TYR A 560 5.69 38.94 3.73
N SER A 561 4.76 39.74 3.20
CA SER A 561 3.78 40.49 4.02
C SER A 561 2.77 39.61 4.73
N ILE A 562 2.75 38.31 4.41
CA ILE A 562 1.88 37.30 5.02
C ILE A 562 2.61 36.34 5.98
N VAL A 563 3.85 36.65 6.35
CA VAL A 563 4.66 35.86 7.29
C VAL A 563 5.43 36.73 8.30
N ASP A 564 5.22 38.05 8.28
CA ASP A 564 5.88 38.98 9.20
C ASP A 564 5.13 39.14 10.53
N ASN A 565 5.78 39.75 11.53
CA ASN A 565 5.18 39.92 12.85
C ASN A 565 3.86 40.71 12.84
N PRO A 566 3.73 41.85 12.12
CA PRO A 566 2.45 42.54 11.98
C PRO A 566 1.31 41.65 11.45
N TRP A 567 1.58 40.81 10.45
CA TRP A 567 0.58 39.87 9.94
C TRP A 567 0.24 38.79 10.98
N LEU A 568 1.24 38.26 11.68
CA LEU A 568 1.06 37.25 12.74
C LEU A 568 0.25 37.81 13.93
N ASP A 569 0.50 39.06 14.34
CA ASP A 569 -0.27 39.74 15.39
C ASP A 569 -1.74 39.88 15.00
N LYS A 570 -1.98 40.31 13.76
CA LYS A 570 -3.33 40.53 13.24
C LYS A 570 -4.11 39.24 13.05
N ASN A 571 -3.47 38.17 12.60
CA ASN A 571 -4.18 36.99 12.11
C ASN A 571 -4.03 35.74 12.96
N ILE A 572 -3.04 35.67 13.87
CA ILE A 572 -2.72 34.46 14.64
C ILE A 572 -2.70 34.76 16.14
N ARG A 573 -1.83 35.65 16.61
CA ARG A 573 -1.58 35.85 18.06
C ARG A 573 -2.79 36.41 18.81
N CYS A 574 -3.63 37.18 18.13
CA CYS A 574 -4.84 37.76 18.72
C CYS A 574 -6.00 36.75 18.94
N LYS A 575 -5.85 35.49 18.52
CA LYS A 575 -6.94 34.50 18.47
C LYS A 575 -6.95 33.56 19.67
N GLY A 576 -7.32 34.11 20.82
CA GLY A 576 -7.62 33.36 22.04
C GLY A 576 -6.41 32.62 22.64
N PRO A 577 -6.67 31.66 23.54
CA PRO A 577 -5.62 31.04 24.36
C PRO A 577 -4.52 30.35 23.56
N LEU A 578 -4.84 29.75 22.41
CA LEU A 578 -3.84 29.10 21.56
C LEU A 578 -3.02 30.13 20.77
N GLY A 579 -3.62 31.25 20.35
CA GLY A 579 -2.91 32.37 19.72
C GLY A 579 -1.90 33.02 20.66
N GLU A 580 -2.23 33.16 21.95
CA GLU A 580 -1.30 33.66 22.98
C GLU A 580 -0.04 32.81 23.13
N GLN A 581 -0.08 31.55 22.74
CA GLN A 581 1.08 30.66 22.76
C GLN A 581 2.01 30.80 21.56
N TYR A 582 1.61 31.57 20.53
CA TYR A 582 2.39 31.78 19.32
C TYR A 582 3.36 32.96 19.53
N PRO A 583 4.67 32.72 19.75
CA PRO A 583 5.60 33.77 20.15
C PRO A 583 5.92 34.77 19.03
N HIS A 584 6.59 35.86 19.40
CA HIS A 584 7.16 36.80 18.43
C HIS A 584 8.28 36.14 17.62
N MET A 585 8.30 36.35 16.31
CA MET A 585 9.35 35.82 15.44
C MET A 585 10.67 36.56 15.69
N GLU A 586 11.76 35.82 15.85
CA GLU A 586 13.13 36.35 16.02
C GLU A 586 13.96 36.22 14.74
N TYR A 587 13.93 35.04 14.10
CA TYR A 587 14.68 34.76 12.87
C TYR A 587 13.73 34.58 11.68
N LEU A 588 13.10 33.42 11.56
CA LEU A 588 12.08 33.12 10.55
C LEU A 588 10.84 32.49 11.20
N MET A 589 9.70 32.57 10.52
CA MET A 589 8.44 31.99 10.97
C MET A 589 8.41 30.50 10.64
N GLU A 590 8.28 29.65 11.65
CA GLU A 590 7.92 28.23 11.54
C GLU A 590 8.84 27.41 10.61
N GLY A 591 10.15 27.39 10.87
CA GLY A 591 11.12 26.63 10.07
C GLY A 591 10.77 25.16 9.92
N ASP A 592 10.09 24.60 10.93
CA ASP A 592 9.79 23.18 11.02
C ASP A 592 8.46 22.75 10.41
N THR A 593 7.53 23.69 10.25
CA THR A 593 6.20 23.44 9.70
C THR A 593 6.18 22.65 8.38
N PRO A 594 7.11 22.86 7.42
CA PRO A 594 7.19 22.06 6.20
C PRO A 594 7.24 20.53 6.43
N SER A 595 7.81 20.09 7.55
CA SER A 595 7.96 18.67 7.88
C SER A 595 6.64 17.91 8.06
N PHE A 596 5.53 18.62 8.33
CA PHE A 596 4.20 18.01 8.44
C PHE A 596 3.18 18.55 7.43
N LEU A 597 3.40 19.72 6.81
CA LEU A 597 2.47 20.26 5.82
C LEU A 597 2.27 19.33 4.62
N GLY A 598 3.27 18.55 4.23
CA GLY A 598 3.16 17.54 3.16
C GLY A 598 2.29 16.32 3.53
N MET A 599 1.81 16.23 4.77
CA MET A 599 0.90 15.18 5.26
C MET A 599 -0.53 15.67 5.46
N VAL A 600 -0.79 16.98 5.38
CA VAL A 600 -2.15 17.54 5.46
C VAL A 600 -2.95 17.12 4.23
N ASN A 601 -4.18 16.63 4.43
CA ASN A 601 -5.05 16.29 3.32
C ASN A 601 -5.70 17.54 2.71
N ASN A 602 -5.07 18.08 1.67
CA ASN A 602 -5.58 19.21 0.90
C ASN A 602 -5.91 18.82 -0.57
N GLY A 603 -5.80 17.54 -0.91
CA GLY A 603 -5.96 16.99 -2.27
C GLY A 603 -4.78 17.18 -3.23
N LEU A 604 -3.74 17.91 -2.80
CA LEU A 604 -2.48 18.07 -3.55
C LEU A 604 -1.40 17.09 -3.05
N ASN A 605 -1.31 16.98 -1.74
CA ASN A 605 -0.26 16.26 -1.03
C ASN A 605 -0.41 14.74 -1.17
N VAL A 606 0.70 14.07 -1.47
CA VAL A 606 0.82 12.62 -1.39
C VAL A 606 2.08 12.29 -0.61
N SER A 607 1.95 12.08 0.69
CA SER A 607 3.09 11.99 1.63
C SER A 607 4.11 10.91 1.24
N ALA A 608 3.67 9.80 0.65
CA ALA A 608 4.55 8.74 0.16
C ALA A 608 5.33 9.09 -1.13
N ARG A 609 5.08 10.26 -1.74
CA ARG A 609 5.68 10.74 -2.99
C ARG A 609 6.31 12.13 -2.81
N PRO A 610 7.50 12.22 -2.17
CA PRO A 610 8.19 13.51 -2.03
C PRO A 610 8.51 14.18 -3.37
N ASP A 611 8.64 13.39 -4.43
CA ASP A 611 8.84 13.84 -5.81
C ASP A 611 7.61 14.50 -6.44
N TRP A 612 6.43 14.38 -5.83
CA TRP A 612 5.21 14.95 -6.38
C TRP A 612 4.99 16.41 -6.01
N GLY A 613 5.67 16.89 -4.97
CA GLY A 613 5.50 18.24 -4.47
C GLY A 613 4.16 18.46 -3.74
N GLY A 614 4.18 19.41 -2.81
CA GLY A 614 3.05 19.73 -1.96
C GLY A 614 3.40 20.86 -1.00
N TRP A 615 2.55 21.14 -0.01
CA TRP A 615 2.78 22.23 0.95
C TRP A 615 4.07 22.05 1.77
N GLY A 616 4.56 20.82 1.92
CA GLY A 616 5.86 20.50 2.56
C GLY A 616 7.08 20.56 1.64
N GLY A 617 6.92 20.96 0.38
CA GLY A 617 7.99 21.01 -0.62
C GLY A 617 8.03 19.81 -1.56
N ARG A 618 9.03 19.80 -2.46
CA ARG A 618 9.32 18.71 -3.39
C ARG A 618 10.77 18.25 -3.24
N TYR A 619 10.99 16.94 -3.37
CA TYR A 619 12.28 16.29 -3.16
C TYR A 619 12.57 15.26 -4.25
N GLU A 620 13.84 15.12 -4.62
CA GLU A 620 14.31 14.15 -5.59
C GLU A 620 15.18 13.09 -4.90
N PHE A 621 15.12 11.85 -5.40
CA PHE A 621 15.86 10.73 -4.83
C PHE A 621 17.24 10.61 -5.48
N TYR A 622 18.25 11.21 -4.86
CA TYR A 622 19.64 11.20 -5.35
C TYR A 622 20.64 11.22 -4.20
N THR A 623 21.91 10.93 -4.47
CA THR A 623 23.00 11.09 -3.50
C THR A 623 23.51 12.53 -3.56
N PRO A 624 23.29 13.37 -2.54
CA PRO A 624 23.71 14.76 -2.59
C PRO A 624 25.23 14.89 -2.65
N ARG A 625 25.72 15.73 -3.57
CA ARG A 625 27.14 16.06 -3.65
C ARG A 625 27.58 16.71 -2.32
N LYS A 626 28.70 16.24 -1.75
CA LYS A 626 29.28 16.85 -0.55
C LYS A 626 29.51 18.35 -0.76
N ARG A 627 28.94 19.17 0.12
CA ARG A 627 29.17 20.63 0.18
C ARG A 627 30.00 20.97 1.42
N LYS A 628 30.52 22.20 1.48
CA LYS A 628 31.38 22.67 2.58
C LYS A 628 30.68 22.68 3.95
N TRP A 629 29.35 22.72 3.96
CA TRP A 629 28.51 22.73 5.16
C TRP A 629 27.90 21.35 5.49
N HIS A 630 28.27 20.30 4.76
CA HIS A 630 27.93 18.93 5.13
C HIS A 630 29.01 18.38 6.07
N LEU A 631 28.61 17.66 7.11
CA LEU A 631 29.53 17.02 8.05
C LEU A 631 30.42 15.98 7.34
N GLU A 632 29.80 15.10 6.54
CA GLU A 632 30.49 14.10 5.74
C GLU A 632 29.87 13.96 4.33
N ALA A 633 30.46 13.12 3.48
CA ALA A 633 29.86 12.78 2.19
C ALA A 633 28.73 11.76 2.40
N GLU A 634 27.60 11.96 1.71
CA GLU A 634 26.50 11.01 1.74
C GLU A 634 26.88 9.73 0.98
N THR A 635 26.60 8.57 1.56
CA THR A 635 27.00 7.26 1.01
C THR A 635 25.93 6.58 0.18
N ARG A 636 24.73 7.17 0.09
CA ARG A 636 23.56 6.60 -0.60
C ARG A 636 22.60 7.68 -1.06
N PRO A 637 21.67 7.37 -1.98
CA PRO A 637 20.58 8.27 -2.30
C PRO A 637 19.52 8.34 -1.18
N PHE A 638 18.89 9.49 -1.06
CA PHE A 638 17.69 9.75 -0.23
C PHE A 638 16.92 10.91 -0.85
N TRP A 639 15.77 11.26 -0.27
CA TRP A 639 14.97 12.38 -0.74
C TRP A 639 15.62 13.69 -0.29
N SER A 640 16.20 14.43 -1.24
CA SER A 640 16.91 15.68 -1.00
C SER A 640 16.37 16.78 -1.92
N ASN A 641 16.80 18.02 -1.70
CA ASN A 641 16.32 19.22 -2.37
C ASN A 641 16.06 19.00 -3.87
N ALA A 642 14.82 19.24 -4.29
CA ALA A 642 14.46 19.44 -5.69
C ALA A 642 14.34 20.94 -6.00
N VAL A 643 14.12 21.33 -7.25
CA VAL A 643 13.96 22.73 -7.66
C VAL A 643 12.69 22.92 -8.48
N ASP A 644 11.90 23.93 -8.15
CA ASP A 644 10.72 24.30 -8.95
C ASP A 644 10.94 25.67 -9.59
N GLU A 645 10.27 25.90 -10.71
CA GLU A 645 10.23 27.17 -11.41
C GLU A 645 8.84 27.79 -11.27
N VAL A 646 8.77 28.92 -10.57
CA VAL A 646 7.51 29.50 -10.12
C VAL A 646 7.48 30.99 -10.41
N LEU A 647 6.33 31.49 -10.88
CA LEU A 647 6.11 32.92 -11.06
C LEU A 647 5.86 33.56 -9.68
N GLY A 648 6.75 34.45 -9.27
CA GLY A 648 6.65 35.18 -8.01
C GLY A 648 5.66 36.33 -8.07
N VAL A 649 5.32 36.87 -6.89
CA VAL A 649 4.46 38.06 -6.74
C VAL A 649 5.12 39.34 -7.28
N ASP A 650 6.43 39.29 -7.54
CA ASP A 650 7.19 40.33 -8.24
C ASP A 650 7.05 40.26 -9.77
N GLY A 651 6.24 39.32 -10.29
CA GLY A 651 5.99 39.12 -11.71
C GLY A 651 7.16 38.45 -12.46
N ARG A 652 8.12 37.83 -11.76
CA ARG A 652 9.29 37.18 -12.36
C ARG A 652 9.30 35.68 -12.08
N TRP A 653 9.89 34.91 -13.00
CA TRP A 653 10.12 33.47 -12.79
C TRP A 653 11.32 33.26 -11.88
N HIS A 654 11.17 32.42 -10.87
CA HIS A 654 12.20 32.06 -9.90
C HIS A 654 12.38 30.54 -9.89
N THR A 655 13.62 30.09 -10.07
CA THR A 655 13.97 28.66 -10.05
C THR A 655 14.80 28.35 -8.82
N SER A 656 14.21 27.69 -7.84
CA SER A 656 14.90 27.36 -6.59
C SER A 656 14.24 26.21 -5.85
N ASN A 657 14.97 25.63 -4.88
CA ASN A 657 14.41 24.64 -3.97
C ASN A 657 13.41 25.25 -2.97
N HIS A 658 13.61 26.51 -2.57
CA HIS A 658 12.65 27.25 -1.74
C HIS A 658 11.29 27.40 -2.43
N ALA A 659 11.29 27.56 -3.76
CA ALA A 659 10.07 27.70 -4.57
C ALA A 659 9.16 26.48 -4.50
N THR A 660 9.71 25.30 -4.17
CA THR A 660 8.91 24.09 -3.96
C THR A 660 7.93 24.24 -2.78
N ILE A 661 8.20 25.16 -1.83
CA ILE A 661 7.33 25.47 -0.69
C ILE A 661 6.58 26.78 -0.90
N TRP A 662 7.27 27.91 -1.14
CA TRP A 662 6.62 29.23 -1.09
C TRP A 662 5.58 29.44 -2.19
N ARG A 663 5.62 28.64 -3.26
CA ARG A 663 4.57 28.62 -4.29
C ARG A 663 3.17 28.36 -3.72
N TRP A 664 3.08 27.76 -2.52
CA TRP A 664 1.84 27.47 -1.83
C TRP A 664 1.51 28.42 -0.68
N ARG A 665 2.31 29.47 -0.48
CA ARG A 665 2.28 30.29 0.74
C ARG A 665 0.95 30.92 1.05
N ALA A 666 0.33 31.54 0.06
CA ALA A 666 -0.99 32.12 0.24
C ALA A 666 -2.01 31.07 0.72
N ALA A 667 -2.00 29.87 0.15
CA ALA A 667 -2.95 28.81 0.49
C ALA A 667 -2.76 28.30 1.93
N TYR A 668 -1.54 27.94 2.33
CA TYR A 668 -1.32 27.43 3.69
C TYR A 668 -1.38 28.52 4.77
N GLN A 669 -1.12 29.79 4.43
CA GLN A 669 -1.33 30.90 5.37
C GLN A 669 -2.82 31.17 5.57
N ASN A 670 -3.62 31.22 4.50
CA ASN A 670 -5.07 31.39 4.63
C ASN A 670 -5.71 30.22 5.38
N ASP A 671 -5.28 28.99 5.11
CA ASP A 671 -5.77 27.81 5.85
C ASP A 671 -5.45 27.91 7.34
N PHE A 672 -4.24 28.36 7.70
CA PHE A 672 -3.89 28.59 9.10
C PHE A 672 -4.72 29.71 9.74
N VAL A 673 -4.97 30.81 9.03
CA VAL A 673 -5.83 31.90 9.52
C VAL A 673 -7.26 31.40 9.78
N ALA A 674 -7.84 30.62 8.86
CA ALA A 674 -9.18 30.04 9.05
C ALA A 674 -9.19 29.05 10.23
N ARG A 675 -8.20 28.18 10.36
CA ARG A 675 -8.10 27.26 11.50
C ARG A 675 -7.89 27.97 12.83
N MET A 676 -7.20 29.10 12.85
CA MET A 676 -7.15 29.93 14.05
C MET A 676 -8.49 30.63 14.31
N ASP A 677 -9.27 31.00 13.29
CA ASP A 677 -10.65 31.46 13.49
C ASP A 677 -11.52 30.35 14.10
N TRP A 678 -11.33 29.11 13.69
CA TRP A 678 -12.01 27.93 14.26
C TRP A 678 -11.71 27.70 15.74
N THR A 679 -10.70 28.37 16.32
CA THR A 679 -10.43 28.29 17.77
C THR A 679 -11.32 29.21 18.60
N ILE A 680 -11.94 30.22 17.99
CA ILE A 680 -12.69 31.28 18.71
C ILE A 680 -14.09 31.58 18.15
N LYS A 681 -14.41 31.14 16.92
CA LYS A 681 -15.70 31.43 16.25
C LYS A 681 -16.59 30.18 16.21
N PRO A 682 -17.93 30.31 16.19
CA PRO A 682 -18.81 29.18 15.84
C PRO A 682 -18.67 28.81 14.36
N HIS A 683 -19.09 27.59 13.98
CA HIS A 683 -19.03 27.07 12.60
C HIS A 683 -19.48 28.10 11.56
N ASN A 684 -20.70 28.61 11.67
CA ASN A 684 -21.28 29.53 10.68
C ASN A 684 -20.64 30.94 10.61
N ALA A 685 -19.62 31.23 11.42
CA ALA A 685 -18.91 32.51 11.42
C ALA A 685 -17.45 32.39 10.96
N ALA A 686 -17.01 31.21 10.53
CA ALA A 686 -15.70 30.99 9.93
C ALA A 686 -15.84 30.28 8.58
N ASN A 687 -14.86 30.48 7.71
CA ASN A 687 -14.80 29.83 6.41
C ASN A 687 -14.27 28.39 6.52
N HIS A 688 -14.70 27.52 5.62
CA HIS A 688 -14.28 26.13 5.47
C HIS A 688 -13.89 25.85 4.02
N PRO A 689 -12.93 24.95 3.79
CA PRO A 689 -12.35 24.76 2.47
C PRO A 689 -13.36 24.21 1.44
N PRO A 690 -13.27 24.62 0.17
CA PRO A 690 -14.09 24.06 -0.89
C PRO A 690 -13.74 22.58 -1.11
N MET A 691 -14.64 21.85 -1.77
CA MET A 691 -14.52 20.42 -2.07
C MET A 691 -14.39 20.20 -3.59
N PRO A 692 -13.18 20.33 -4.16
CA PRO A 692 -12.95 20.06 -5.57
C PRO A 692 -13.26 18.61 -5.95
N LYS A 693 -13.95 18.42 -7.07
CA LYS A 693 -14.30 17.11 -7.62
C LYS A 693 -13.94 17.03 -9.09
N LEU A 694 -13.37 15.90 -9.52
CA LEU A 694 -13.10 15.64 -10.93
C LEU A 694 -14.33 15.02 -11.61
N GLY A 695 -14.75 15.58 -12.74
CA GLY A 695 -15.77 15.02 -13.64
C GLY A 695 -15.25 13.90 -14.55
N HIS A 696 -14.02 13.44 -14.31
CA HIS A 696 -13.34 12.36 -15.04
C HIS A 696 -12.37 11.63 -14.10
N PRO A 697 -11.81 10.47 -14.51
CA PRO A 697 -10.81 9.77 -13.70
C PRO A 697 -9.57 10.63 -13.39
N ALA A 698 -9.01 10.48 -12.19
CA ALA A 698 -7.76 11.14 -11.79
C ALA A 698 -6.53 10.61 -12.53
N GLU A 699 -6.60 9.40 -13.10
CA GLU A 699 -5.57 8.82 -13.98
C GLU A 699 -6.10 8.71 -15.41
N LEU A 700 -5.42 9.35 -16.35
CA LEU A 700 -5.75 9.36 -17.77
C LEU A 700 -4.58 8.81 -18.60
N THR A 701 -4.86 8.39 -19.84
CA THR A 701 -3.84 8.01 -20.82
C THR A 701 -4.09 8.77 -22.11
N ALA A 702 -3.02 9.26 -22.75
CA ALA A 702 -3.10 9.99 -24.01
C ALA A 702 -1.83 9.77 -24.84
N LYS A 703 -1.89 10.08 -26.13
CA LYS A 703 -0.72 10.12 -27.04
C LYS A 703 -0.28 11.55 -27.32
N GLY A 704 0.96 11.73 -27.78
CA GLY A 704 1.42 13.01 -28.31
C GLY A 704 0.47 13.56 -29.37
N GLY A 705 0.00 14.79 -29.20
CA GLY A 705 -0.95 15.45 -30.09
C GLY A 705 -2.44 15.16 -29.80
N GLU A 706 -2.75 14.29 -28.85
CA GLU A 706 -4.11 13.99 -28.43
C GLU A 706 -4.67 15.09 -27.52
N ARG A 707 -5.97 15.37 -27.62
CA ARG A 707 -6.68 16.29 -26.72
C ARG A 707 -7.11 15.57 -25.44
N VAL A 708 -6.75 16.14 -24.30
CA VAL A 708 -7.18 15.70 -22.97
C VAL A 708 -8.20 16.70 -22.44
N ASN A 709 -9.41 16.22 -22.12
CA ASN A 709 -10.44 17.03 -21.48
C ASN A 709 -10.34 16.90 -19.96
N LEU A 710 -10.51 18.02 -19.28
CA LEU A 710 -10.47 18.17 -17.84
C LEU A 710 -11.81 18.75 -17.36
N SER A 711 -12.28 18.32 -16.20
CA SER A 711 -13.57 18.72 -15.65
C SER A 711 -13.53 18.73 -14.14
N ALA A 712 -13.99 19.84 -13.57
CA ALA A 712 -14.19 20.05 -12.14
C ALA A 712 -15.68 19.92 -11.76
N GLU A 713 -16.50 19.27 -12.61
CA GLU A 713 -17.94 19.13 -12.38
C GLU A 713 -18.23 18.42 -11.06
N GLY A 714 -19.16 19.00 -10.29
CA GLY A 714 -19.52 18.54 -8.96
C GLY A 714 -18.62 19.08 -7.84
N THR A 715 -17.72 20.02 -8.13
CA THR A 715 -17.06 20.85 -7.11
C THR A 715 -18.12 21.63 -6.33
N THR A 716 -17.96 21.67 -5.00
CA THR A 716 -18.88 22.36 -4.09
C THR A 716 -18.11 23.15 -3.04
N ASP A 717 -18.82 24.00 -2.32
CA ASP A 717 -18.31 24.73 -1.16
C ASP A 717 -19.27 24.51 0.01
N PRO A 718 -18.79 24.09 1.20
CA PRO A 718 -19.65 23.77 2.34
C PRO A 718 -20.36 24.99 2.95
N ASP A 719 -19.80 26.19 2.80
CA ASP A 719 -20.38 27.45 3.28
C ASP A 719 -21.30 28.10 2.23
N GLY A 720 -21.32 27.55 1.01
CA GLY A 720 -22.09 28.07 -0.11
C GLY A 720 -21.41 29.22 -0.84
N ASP A 721 -20.11 29.41 -0.60
CA ASP A 721 -19.34 30.45 -1.27
C ASP A 721 -19.15 30.14 -2.75
N ALA A 722 -19.05 31.20 -3.57
CA ALA A 722 -18.65 31.05 -4.96
C ALA A 722 -17.20 30.55 -5.02
N VAL A 723 -16.88 29.75 -6.04
CA VAL A 723 -15.52 29.20 -6.23
C VAL A 723 -14.89 29.67 -7.54
N SER A 724 -13.57 29.74 -7.55
CA SER A 724 -12.72 29.98 -8.72
C SER A 724 -11.84 28.76 -8.99
N TYR A 725 -11.55 28.51 -10.27
CA TYR A 725 -10.79 27.34 -10.74
C TYR A 725 -9.45 27.80 -11.30
N GLU A 726 -8.42 26.98 -11.13
CA GLU A 726 -7.14 27.13 -11.82
C GLU A 726 -6.60 25.75 -12.17
N TRP A 727 -6.51 25.45 -13.46
CA TRP A 727 -5.86 24.28 -14.01
C TRP A 727 -4.45 24.64 -14.47
N PHE A 728 -3.44 24.00 -13.91
CA PHE A 728 -2.05 24.26 -14.32
C PHE A 728 -1.23 22.98 -14.40
N TYR A 729 -0.15 23.06 -15.17
CA TYR A 729 0.77 21.95 -15.34
C TYR A 729 1.88 22.02 -14.30
N TYR A 730 2.00 20.97 -13.49
CA TYR A 730 3.08 20.79 -12.54
C TYR A 730 4.18 19.95 -13.17
N GLY A 731 4.95 20.58 -14.06
CA GLY A 731 5.93 19.88 -14.90
C GLY A 731 7.01 19.17 -14.10
N GLU A 732 7.45 19.78 -13.00
CA GLU A 732 8.58 19.30 -12.19
C GLU A 732 8.27 18.02 -11.39
N ALA A 733 6.99 17.66 -11.24
CA ALA A 733 6.56 16.42 -10.60
C ALA A 733 6.37 15.26 -11.60
N GLY A 734 6.22 15.59 -12.89
CA GLY A 734 6.01 14.61 -13.96
C GLY A 734 7.31 14.11 -14.56
N THR A 735 7.25 12.98 -15.27
CA THR A 735 8.41 12.47 -16.05
C THR A 735 8.35 12.87 -17.52
N PHE A 736 7.20 13.35 -18.01
CA PHE A 736 7.08 13.90 -19.34
C PHE A 736 7.66 15.32 -19.36
N THR A 737 8.83 15.51 -19.96
CA THR A 737 9.55 16.79 -19.90
C THR A 737 9.32 17.60 -21.16
N VAL A 738 8.82 18.83 -20.98
CA VAL A 738 8.62 19.81 -22.05
C VAL A 738 9.38 21.08 -21.69
N SER A 739 10.09 21.66 -22.65
CA SER A 739 10.90 22.87 -22.43
C SER A 739 10.25 24.12 -23.02
N ASN A 740 10.37 25.23 -22.29
CA ASN A 740 10.06 26.57 -22.78
C ASN A 740 11.14 27.54 -22.28
N ALA A 741 11.66 28.40 -23.17
CA ALA A 741 12.72 29.35 -22.85
C ALA A 741 12.19 30.67 -22.27
N ARG A 742 10.87 30.86 -22.19
CA ARG A 742 10.21 32.12 -21.81
C ARG A 742 9.35 32.03 -20.55
N SER A 743 8.92 30.83 -20.17
CA SER A 743 8.05 30.60 -19.00
C SER A 743 8.28 29.22 -18.41
N GLY A 744 8.06 29.08 -17.10
CA GLY A 744 8.02 27.79 -16.40
C GLY A 744 6.70 27.03 -16.55
N GLN A 745 5.77 27.58 -17.33
CA GLN A 745 4.52 26.91 -17.73
C GLN A 745 4.60 26.63 -19.23
N PRO A 746 5.19 25.48 -19.64
CA PRO A 746 5.36 25.14 -21.05
C PRO A 746 4.08 24.59 -21.70
N LEU A 747 3.07 24.23 -20.91
CA LEU A 747 1.80 23.70 -21.39
C LEU A 747 0.73 24.80 -21.37
N GLU A 748 0.09 25.03 -22.51
CA GLU A 748 -1.12 25.85 -22.57
C GLU A 748 -2.36 24.99 -22.28
N ILE A 749 -3.07 25.32 -21.20
CA ILE A 749 -4.38 24.74 -20.87
C ILE A 749 -5.45 25.76 -21.27
N LYS A 750 -6.36 25.36 -22.16
CA LYS A 750 -7.48 26.19 -22.62
C LYS A 750 -8.58 26.17 -21.57
N SER A 751 -9.15 27.35 -21.30
CA SER A 751 -10.17 27.56 -20.26
C SER A 751 -9.69 27.12 -18.88
N PHE A 752 -8.42 27.36 -18.57
CA PHE A 752 -7.80 26.93 -17.31
C PHE A 752 -8.45 27.52 -16.05
N ASP A 753 -9.21 28.60 -16.19
CA ASP A 753 -9.93 29.31 -15.13
C ASP A 753 -11.40 28.88 -15.02
N GLN A 754 -11.83 27.88 -15.78
CA GLN A 754 -13.20 27.38 -15.84
C GLN A 754 -13.33 25.95 -15.28
N PRO A 755 -14.55 25.51 -14.90
CA PRO A 755 -14.76 24.13 -14.45
C PRO A 755 -14.34 23.10 -15.50
N ASN A 756 -14.57 23.40 -16.78
CA ASN A 756 -14.18 22.53 -17.90
C ASN A 756 -13.01 23.18 -18.65
N ALA A 757 -11.90 22.45 -18.71
CA ALA A 757 -10.67 22.86 -19.35
C ALA A 757 -10.17 21.75 -20.29
N TRP A 758 -9.19 22.04 -21.13
CA TRP A 758 -8.55 21.00 -21.95
C TRP A 758 -7.17 21.44 -22.43
N PHE A 759 -6.34 20.48 -22.81
CA PHE A 759 -5.08 20.75 -23.49
C PHE A 759 -4.81 19.69 -24.55
N THR A 760 -3.85 19.96 -25.43
CA THR A 760 -3.32 18.98 -26.38
C THR A 760 -1.95 18.54 -25.88
N VAL A 761 -1.71 17.23 -25.77
CA VAL A 761 -0.42 16.67 -25.35
C VAL A 761 0.67 17.21 -26.28
N PRO A 762 1.70 17.89 -25.77
CA PRO A 762 2.73 18.49 -26.61
C PRO A 762 3.47 17.45 -27.46
N THR A 763 3.79 17.82 -28.70
CA THR A 763 4.66 17.04 -29.61
C THR A 763 5.96 17.77 -29.94
N GLY A 764 6.00 19.09 -29.74
CA GLY A 764 7.19 19.93 -29.92
C GLY A 764 7.89 20.25 -28.60
N ARG A 765 9.22 20.42 -28.63
CA ARG A 765 10.06 20.73 -27.46
C ARG A 765 9.96 19.72 -26.31
N VAL A 766 9.53 18.51 -26.63
CA VAL A 766 9.47 17.36 -25.73
C VAL A 766 10.83 16.68 -25.70
N MET A 767 11.35 16.41 -24.51
CA MET A 767 12.63 15.71 -24.34
C MET A 767 12.43 14.19 -24.49
N PRO A 768 13.43 13.45 -25.01
CA PRO A 768 13.40 12.00 -25.01
C PRO A 768 13.13 11.43 -23.60
N PRO A 769 12.29 10.39 -23.47
CA PRO A 769 11.76 9.52 -24.54
C PRO A 769 10.50 10.02 -25.24
N GLY A 770 10.00 11.23 -24.96
CA GLY A 770 8.72 11.69 -25.51
C GLY A 770 7.49 11.01 -24.92
N THR A 771 7.67 10.31 -23.79
CA THR A 771 6.65 9.58 -23.04
C THR A 771 6.90 9.79 -21.54
N GLY A 772 5.91 9.52 -20.70
CA GLY A 772 6.01 9.75 -19.26
C GLY A 772 4.70 10.23 -18.66
N THR A 773 4.75 10.81 -17.46
CA THR A 773 3.57 11.34 -16.77
C THR A 773 3.56 12.87 -16.83
N MET A 774 2.41 13.44 -17.17
CA MET A 774 2.10 14.86 -16.98
C MET A 774 1.20 15.01 -15.76
N HIS A 775 1.54 15.91 -14.84
CA HIS A 775 0.77 16.17 -13.64
C HIS A 775 0.00 17.46 -13.82
N ILE A 776 -1.32 17.38 -13.92
CA ILE A 776 -2.20 18.55 -14.01
C ILE A 776 -2.85 18.74 -12.65
N ILE A 777 -2.79 19.96 -12.13
CA ILE A 777 -3.37 20.32 -10.84
C ILE A 777 -4.59 21.18 -11.09
N LEU A 778 -5.70 20.80 -10.48
CA LEU A 778 -6.85 21.67 -10.25
C LEU A 778 -6.66 22.32 -8.88
N ALA A 779 -6.59 23.64 -8.81
CA ALA A 779 -6.77 24.40 -7.59
C ALA A 779 -8.16 25.04 -7.61
N VAL A 780 -8.94 24.85 -6.55
CA VAL A 780 -10.22 25.51 -6.34
C VAL A 780 -10.10 26.40 -5.12
N THR A 781 -10.38 27.68 -5.31
CA THR A 781 -10.35 28.68 -4.23
C THR A 781 -11.72 29.31 -4.08
N ASP A 782 -12.27 29.26 -2.87
CA ASP A 782 -13.54 29.90 -2.53
C ASP A 782 -13.46 31.44 -2.51
N LYS A 783 -14.57 32.10 -2.17
CA LYS A 783 -14.65 33.56 -1.94
C LYS A 783 -14.93 33.90 -0.48
N GLY A 784 -14.72 32.96 0.43
CA GLY A 784 -14.81 33.16 1.86
C GLY A 784 -13.66 34.01 2.40
N THR A 785 -13.67 34.28 3.70
CA THR A 785 -12.64 35.12 4.36
C THR A 785 -12.02 34.38 5.55
N PRO A 786 -10.72 34.05 5.50
CA PRO A 786 -9.82 34.17 4.34
C PRO A 786 -10.21 33.18 3.23
N PRO A 787 -9.83 33.42 1.95
CA PRO A 787 -10.15 32.51 0.87
C PRO A 787 -9.35 31.20 1.00
N LEU A 788 -10.02 30.05 0.98
CA LEU A 788 -9.38 28.75 1.16
C LEU A 788 -9.26 28.00 -0.16
N THR A 789 -8.13 27.29 -0.30
CA THR A 789 -7.81 26.52 -1.51
C THR A 789 -7.73 25.03 -1.21
N ARG A 790 -8.36 24.22 -2.07
CA ARG A 790 -8.17 22.76 -2.13
C ARG A 790 -7.87 22.32 -3.55
N TYR A 791 -7.32 21.13 -3.67
CA TYR A 791 -6.74 20.68 -4.94
C TYR A 791 -7.26 19.30 -5.36
N GLN A 792 -7.11 19.01 -6.65
CA GLN A 792 -7.11 17.66 -7.20
C GLN A 792 -5.92 17.51 -8.13
N ARG A 793 -5.33 16.32 -8.19
CA ARG A 793 -4.21 15.99 -9.07
C ARG A 793 -4.65 14.98 -10.11
N VAL A 794 -4.42 15.31 -11.37
CA VAL A 794 -4.69 14.45 -12.54
C VAL A 794 -3.36 13.99 -13.14
N ILE A 795 -3.17 12.68 -13.23
CA ILE A 795 -1.98 12.08 -13.83
C ILE A 795 -2.32 11.62 -15.24
N VAL A 796 -1.72 12.25 -16.24
CA VAL A 796 -1.87 11.87 -17.64
C VAL A 796 -0.64 11.09 -18.07
N THR A 797 -0.80 9.79 -18.30
CA THR A 797 0.28 8.94 -18.83
C THR A 797 0.34 9.08 -20.35
N VAL A 798 1.43 9.66 -20.84
CA VAL A 798 1.71 9.80 -22.27
C VAL A 798 2.38 8.54 -22.79
N SER A 799 1.66 7.78 -23.62
CA SER A 799 2.15 6.56 -24.26
C SER A 799 2.70 6.81 -25.67
N PRO A 800 3.53 5.90 -26.21
CA PRO A 800 4.08 6.01 -27.58
C PRO A 800 3.04 6.20 -28.69
#